data_AF-B7JVR0-F1
#
_entry.id   AF-B7JVR0-F1
#
_cell.length_a   1.000
_cell.length_b   1.000
_cell.length_c   1.000
_cell.angle_alpha   90.00
_cell.angle_beta   90.00
_cell.angle_gamma   90.00
#
_symmetry.space_group_name_H-M   'P 1'
#
loop_
_entity.id
_entity.type
_entity.pdbx_description
1 polymer ?
#
loop_
_entity_poly.entity_id
_entity_poly.type
_entity_poly.pdbx_seq_one_letter_code
_entity_poly.pdbx_strand_id
1 'polypeptide(L)'
;MLNKPQKRWNPEHWASWKPFGIGEQYPNNYWELVRTIWENRDQLPYAWNILNQGVCDGCALGTTGMKDWTVDGLHLCNVRLRLLRLNTMPAFDPECLSDVSLLPSKRSSHLRKMGRLPYPMRRDKGDKGFRRISWDEALECISSYIRQTKPDRTGYYLTSRGTVNETYYCAQKAVRSMGTNNVDNAARICHSPSTTGLKMSLGVAATTCSYKDWIGTDLLVFIGSNVANNQPVTVKYLHWAKKAGTRIVMINSYREPGMERYWVPSIPESALFGTKFAEDCFLVNVGGDMAFLNGTLKHLIENNWTDNNFITQHTTGFNDLKNALDSQSWETLEQLSGATKNQMYEFAQMIHQAQKAVFVWSMGITQHPWGEDNVKAIINLALTKGFVGREGCGLMPIRGHSGVQGGAEMGCYATVFPGGKDINSENAQALSELWGFEVPTNQGLITSEMIDAAADGNLDVLVSVGGNFLEVLPDPDYVETALKKVPLRVHLDIMCSPQMLLDPAETVILLPATTRYEIPGGVTETNTERRVIFSPEIPGRRIGEARPEWQVFLDLAKRVNPHLADQLSFENTAAIRQEIAQVVPQYAGIQHLKEAGDQFQYGGSHLCFGWNFSTPDHKAQFIPLLPPETQLPDGYFAVATRRGKQFNSMVQEDKDAITGAVREAILMSPLDAQKLGLKQGDRVLLKNEVGEYQGKIYLASIQPGNLQIHWPEGNILLDKKQRSPIAGIPNYNAIVRVEKMAV
;
A
#
# COMPACT_ATOMS: atom_id res chain seq x y z
N MET A 1 -0.70 9.82 -30.08
CA MET A 1 -1.37 8.51 -30.24
C MET A 1 -0.45 7.40 -29.83
N LEU A 2 -0.91 6.53 -28.93
CA LEU A 2 -0.23 5.29 -28.51
C LEU A 2 -0.38 4.17 -29.53
N ASN A 3 0.60 3.27 -29.57
CA ASN A 3 0.51 2.07 -30.39
C ASN A 3 -0.65 1.20 -29.92
N LYS A 4 -1.44 0.69 -30.87
CA LYS A 4 -2.58 -0.18 -30.54
C LYS A 4 -2.13 -1.64 -30.42
N PRO A 5 -2.68 -2.41 -29.46
CA PRO A 5 -2.36 -3.82 -29.34
C PRO A 5 -2.76 -4.62 -30.58
N GLN A 6 -1.86 -5.48 -31.06
CA GLN A 6 -2.19 -6.47 -32.08
C GLN A 6 -3.06 -7.58 -31.47
N LYS A 7 -4.21 -7.88 -32.10
CA LYS A 7 -5.15 -8.92 -31.61
C LYS A 7 -4.83 -10.34 -32.09
N ARG A 8 -3.99 -10.49 -33.12
CA ARG A 8 -3.56 -11.80 -33.64
C ARG A 8 -2.58 -12.44 -32.66
N TRP A 9 -2.52 -13.77 -32.60
CA TRP A 9 -1.54 -14.45 -31.77
C TRP A 9 -0.10 -14.11 -32.21
N ASN A 10 0.80 -13.95 -31.25
CA ASN A 10 2.22 -13.66 -31.45
C ASN A 10 3.08 -14.65 -30.63
N PRO A 11 3.58 -15.73 -31.28
CA PRO A 11 4.42 -16.73 -30.63
C PRO A 11 5.72 -16.20 -30.01
N GLU A 12 6.24 -15.05 -30.46
CA GLU A 12 7.45 -14.45 -29.89
C GLU A 12 7.29 -14.10 -28.40
N HIS A 13 6.05 -13.83 -27.97
CA HIS A 13 5.73 -13.48 -26.58
C HIS A 13 5.36 -14.68 -25.71
N TRP A 14 5.31 -15.90 -26.26
CA TRP A 14 4.87 -17.08 -25.51
C TRP A 14 5.90 -17.54 -24.50
N ALA A 15 5.49 -17.73 -23.25
CA ALA A 15 6.38 -18.19 -22.19
C ALA A 15 6.72 -19.68 -22.31
N SER A 16 5.79 -20.49 -22.81
CA SER A 16 5.96 -21.94 -23.00
C SER A 16 5.07 -22.46 -24.12
N TRP A 17 5.55 -23.50 -24.81
CA TRP A 17 4.72 -24.27 -25.75
C TRP A 17 3.84 -25.31 -25.06
N LYS A 18 4.04 -25.54 -23.75
CA LYS A 18 3.20 -26.44 -22.96
C LYS A 18 1.86 -25.76 -22.67
N PRO A 19 0.72 -26.35 -23.12
CA PRO A 19 -0.58 -25.74 -22.91
C PRO A 19 -0.86 -25.60 -21.41
N PHE A 20 -1.43 -24.48 -21.02
CA PHE A 20 -1.79 -24.16 -19.64
C PHE A 20 -0.63 -24.20 -18.66
N GLY A 21 0.63 -24.12 -19.12
CA GLY A 21 1.78 -24.13 -18.23
C GLY A 21 1.95 -25.45 -17.47
N ILE A 22 1.52 -26.59 -18.04
CA ILE A 22 1.67 -27.90 -17.39
C ILE A 22 3.13 -28.16 -16.99
N GLY A 23 3.34 -28.41 -15.69
CA GLY A 23 4.67 -28.63 -15.10
C GLY A 23 5.44 -27.35 -14.77
N GLU A 24 4.87 -26.17 -15.02
CA GLU A 24 5.46 -24.88 -14.64
C GLU A 24 4.93 -24.43 -13.26
N GLN A 25 5.73 -23.61 -12.56
CA GLN A 25 5.34 -22.99 -11.30
C GLN A 25 4.55 -21.70 -11.57
N TYR A 26 3.23 -21.72 -11.38
CA TYR A 26 2.35 -20.55 -11.52
C TYR A 26 1.05 -20.71 -10.69
N PRO A 27 0.27 -19.64 -10.45
CA PRO A 27 -0.99 -19.73 -9.71
C PRO A 27 -2.07 -20.53 -10.45
N ASN A 28 -2.66 -21.53 -9.80
CA ASN A 28 -3.80 -22.27 -10.35
C ASN A 28 -5.10 -21.46 -10.18
N ASN A 29 -5.37 -20.59 -11.14
CA ASN A 29 -6.52 -19.66 -11.10
C ASN A 29 -7.88 -20.38 -11.18
N TYR A 30 -7.97 -21.55 -11.81
CA TYR A 30 -9.23 -22.28 -11.94
C TYR A 30 -9.64 -22.95 -10.63
N TRP A 31 -8.68 -23.54 -9.92
CA TRP A 31 -8.93 -24.12 -8.61
C TRP A 31 -9.38 -23.06 -7.59
N GLU A 32 -8.81 -21.85 -7.67
CA GLU A 32 -9.23 -20.72 -6.84
C GLU A 32 -10.71 -20.36 -7.04
N LEU A 33 -11.22 -20.41 -8.27
CA LEU A 33 -12.63 -20.17 -8.55
C LEU A 33 -13.52 -21.25 -7.91
N VAL A 34 -13.16 -22.53 -8.06
CA VAL A 34 -13.89 -23.66 -7.47
C VAL A 34 -13.91 -23.54 -5.94
N ARG A 35 -12.75 -23.26 -5.32
CA ARG A 35 -12.67 -23.04 -3.87
C ARG A 35 -13.54 -21.87 -3.45
N THR A 36 -13.53 -20.76 -4.18
CA THR A 36 -14.32 -19.58 -3.82
C THR A 36 -15.82 -19.88 -3.85
N ILE A 37 -16.29 -20.60 -4.86
CA ILE A 37 -17.70 -21.06 -4.93
C ILE A 37 -18.02 -21.92 -3.71
N TRP A 38 -17.15 -22.88 -3.39
CA TRP A 38 -17.35 -23.78 -2.25
C TRP A 38 -17.36 -23.05 -0.89
N GLU A 39 -16.43 -22.12 -0.67
CA GLU A 39 -16.33 -21.32 0.56
C GLU A 39 -17.51 -20.38 0.76
N ASN A 40 -18.14 -19.93 -0.33
CA ASN A 40 -19.28 -19.02 -0.32
C ASN A 40 -20.63 -19.72 -0.58
N ARG A 41 -20.68 -21.06 -0.53
CA ARG A 41 -21.88 -21.86 -0.87
C ARG A 41 -23.12 -21.51 -0.04
N ASP A 42 -22.93 -20.99 1.17
CA ASP A 42 -23.98 -20.55 2.09
C ASP A 42 -24.55 -19.16 1.74
N GLN A 43 -23.92 -18.42 0.81
CA GLN A 43 -24.26 -17.04 0.45
C GLN A 43 -23.99 -16.73 -1.05
N LEU A 44 -24.18 -17.71 -1.96
CA LEU A 44 -23.85 -17.55 -3.38
C LEU A 44 -24.52 -16.34 -4.07
N PRO A 45 -25.82 -16.05 -3.87
CA PRO A 45 -26.44 -14.88 -4.50
C PRO A 45 -25.79 -13.57 -4.06
N TYR A 46 -25.45 -13.46 -2.76
CA TYR A 46 -24.79 -12.27 -2.22
C TYR A 46 -23.36 -12.14 -2.75
N ALA A 47 -22.60 -13.25 -2.76
CA ALA A 47 -21.26 -13.33 -3.32
C ALA A 47 -21.23 -12.89 -4.80
N TRP A 48 -22.19 -13.36 -5.58
CA TRP A 48 -22.35 -12.98 -6.98
C TRP A 48 -22.65 -11.48 -7.15
N ASN A 49 -23.57 -10.94 -6.35
CA ASN A 49 -23.91 -9.51 -6.40
C ASN A 49 -22.72 -8.62 -6.05
N ILE A 50 -21.91 -9.00 -5.04
CA ILE A 50 -20.65 -8.31 -4.71
C ILE A 50 -19.70 -8.29 -5.91
N LEU A 51 -19.50 -9.44 -6.56
CA LEU A 51 -18.62 -9.53 -7.72
C LEU A 51 -19.13 -8.73 -8.92
N ASN A 52 -20.45 -8.69 -9.12
CA ASN A 52 -21.06 -8.09 -10.31
C ASN A 52 -21.33 -6.59 -10.18
N GLN A 53 -21.58 -6.08 -8.98
CA GLN A 53 -22.01 -4.69 -8.74
C GLN A 53 -21.03 -3.90 -7.86
N GLY A 54 -20.34 -4.58 -6.93
CA GLY A 54 -19.45 -3.93 -5.98
C GLY A 54 -18.13 -3.49 -6.60
N VAL A 55 -17.53 -2.45 -6.03
CA VAL A 55 -16.15 -2.06 -6.31
C VAL A 55 -15.20 -2.92 -5.48
N CYS A 56 -14.06 -3.33 -6.05
CA CYS A 56 -13.06 -4.18 -5.39
C CYS A 56 -12.61 -3.63 -4.03
N ASP A 57 -12.83 -4.39 -2.96
CA ASP A 57 -12.43 -4.06 -1.59
C ASP A 57 -10.98 -4.45 -1.25
N GLY A 58 -10.28 -5.12 -2.17
CA GLY A 58 -8.89 -5.54 -2.01
C GLY A 58 -7.88 -4.52 -2.51
N CYS A 59 -7.73 -4.39 -3.83
CA CYS A 59 -6.63 -3.64 -4.44
C CYS A 59 -7.04 -2.26 -4.93
N ALA A 60 -6.08 -1.31 -4.93
CA ALA A 60 -6.25 0.05 -5.43
C ALA A 60 -6.35 0.18 -6.97
N LEU A 61 -6.72 -0.89 -7.67
CA LEU A 61 -7.08 -0.83 -9.09
C LEU A 61 -8.54 -0.40 -9.26
N GLY A 62 -9.42 -0.83 -8.34
CA GLY A 62 -10.80 -0.36 -8.24
C GLY A 62 -11.78 -0.88 -9.29
N THR A 63 -11.67 -2.14 -9.73
CA THR A 63 -12.65 -2.71 -10.68
C THR A 63 -14.08 -2.55 -10.18
N THR A 64 -15.00 -2.06 -11.02
CA THR A 64 -16.45 -1.99 -10.74
C THR A 64 -17.13 -3.20 -11.35
N GLY A 65 -17.80 -3.99 -10.52
CA GLY A 65 -18.19 -5.33 -10.94
C GLY A 65 -16.96 -6.11 -11.39
N MET A 66 -17.06 -6.96 -12.41
CA MET A 66 -15.90 -7.68 -12.97
C MET A 66 -15.27 -6.98 -14.18
N LYS A 67 -15.37 -5.65 -14.26
CA LYS A 67 -14.86 -4.83 -15.36
C LYS A 67 -14.04 -3.66 -14.81
N ASP A 68 -13.23 -3.07 -15.69
CA ASP A 68 -12.62 -1.77 -15.47
C ASP A 68 -12.70 -0.94 -16.76
N TRP A 69 -12.14 0.26 -16.72
CA TRP A 69 -12.13 1.24 -17.81
C TRP A 69 -10.82 1.19 -18.62
N THR A 70 -9.86 0.33 -18.28
CA THR A 70 -8.54 0.26 -18.90
C THR A 70 -8.55 -0.63 -20.14
N VAL A 71 -9.04 -1.86 -20.02
CA VAL A 71 -9.20 -2.79 -21.15
C VAL A 71 -10.55 -3.51 -21.10
N ASP A 72 -10.96 -4.10 -22.21
CA ASP A 72 -12.22 -4.85 -22.27
C ASP A 72 -12.13 -6.24 -21.62
N GLY A 73 -13.28 -6.80 -21.28
CA GLY A 73 -13.44 -8.17 -20.80
C GLY A 73 -13.42 -8.33 -19.28
N LEU A 74 -13.32 -9.58 -18.83
CA LEU A 74 -13.37 -9.92 -17.40
C LEU A 74 -12.10 -9.48 -16.67
N HIS A 75 -12.28 -8.86 -15.50
CA HIS A 75 -11.25 -8.44 -14.56
C HIS A 75 -11.58 -8.97 -13.17
N LEU A 76 -11.07 -10.16 -12.89
CA LEU A 76 -11.25 -10.86 -11.64
C LEU A 76 -9.93 -11.52 -11.27
N CYS A 77 -9.50 -11.36 -10.03
CA CYS A 77 -8.24 -11.91 -9.56
C CYS A 77 -8.42 -12.71 -8.27
N ASN A 78 -7.45 -13.58 -7.98
CA ASN A 78 -7.47 -14.46 -6.82
C ASN A 78 -7.50 -13.68 -5.49
N VAL A 79 -6.93 -12.47 -5.45
CA VAL A 79 -6.97 -11.61 -4.26
C VAL A 79 -8.43 -11.25 -3.94
N ARG A 80 -9.18 -10.75 -4.93
CA ARG A 80 -10.59 -10.41 -4.76
C ARG A 80 -11.45 -11.63 -4.42
N LEU A 81 -11.20 -12.75 -5.09
CA LEU A 81 -11.89 -14.02 -4.81
C LEU A 81 -11.69 -14.49 -3.36
N ARG A 82 -10.47 -14.39 -2.82
CA ARG A 82 -10.16 -14.76 -1.43
C ARG A 82 -10.74 -13.80 -0.40
N LEU A 83 -10.80 -12.51 -0.72
CA LEU A 83 -11.40 -11.51 0.17
C LEU A 83 -12.92 -11.60 0.19
N LEU A 84 -13.56 -12.17 -0.84
CA LEU A 84 -15.01 -12.32 -0.93
C LEU A 84 -15.61 -12.99 0.32
N ARG A 85 -14.93 -14.02 0.85
CA ARG A 85 -15.42 -14.73 2.05
C ARG A 85 -15.51 -13.82 3.28
N LEU A 86 -14.67 -12.79 3.37
CA LEU A 86 -14.70 -11.84 4.48
C LEU A 86 -16.00 -11.01 4.50
N ASN A 87 -16.66 -10.86 3.36
CA ASN A 87 -17.94 -10.18 3.25
C ASN A 87 -19.12 -11.11 3.52
N THR A 88 -19.02 -12.38 3.14
CA THR A 88 -20.16 -13.32 3.16
C THR A 88 -20.21 -14.22 4.40
N MET A 89 -19.09 -14.37 5.13
CA MET A 89 -19.02 -15.26 6.28
C MET A 89 -20.00 -14.84 7.39
N PRO A 90 -20.54 -15.80 8.16
CA PRO A 90 -21.46 -15.51 9.25
C PRO A 90 -20.76 -14.81 10.41
N ALA A 91 -21.57 -14.35 11.36
CA ALA A 91 -21.07 -13.99 12.68
C ALA A 91 -20.41 -15.20 13.36
N PHE A 92 -19.37 -14.95 14.17
CA PHE A 92 -18.88 -15.95 15.11
C PHE A 92 -19.72 -15.96 16.40
N ASP A 93 -19.66 -17.05 17.16
CA ASP A 93 -20.28 -17.13 18.48
C ASP A 93 -19.50 -16.30 19.51
N PRO A 94 -20.04 -15.18 20.05
CA PRO A 94 -19.29 -14.30 20.95
C PRO A 94 -18.78 -14.99 22.22
N GLU A 95 -19.38 -16.10 22.65
CA GLU A 95 -18.95 -16.86 23.83
C GLU A 95 -17.53 -17.40 23.71
N CYS A 96 -17.02 -17.61 22.48
CA CYS A 96 -15.63 -18.02 22.28
C CYS A 96 -14.60 -16.98 22.76
N LEU A 97 -15.02 -15.72 22.97
CA LEU A 97 -14.17 -14.67 23.51
C LEU A 97 -14.31 -14.50 25.03
N SER A 98 -15.23 -15.20 25.69
CA SER A 98 -15.44 -15.13 27.15
C SER A 98 -14.20 -15.51 27.97
N ASP A 99 -13.34 -16.34 27.39
CA ASP A 99 -12.00 -16.64 27.89
C ASP A 99 -11.00 -16.72 26.72
N VAL A 100 -10.18 -15.67 26.56
CA VAL A 100 -9.22 -15.59 25.44
C VAL A 100 -8.07 -16.59 25.59
N SER A 101 -7.89 -17.21 26.75
CA SER A 101 -6.88 -18.25 26.98
C SER A 101 -7.27 -19.59 26.38
N LEU A 102 -8.57 -19.84 26.18
CA LEU A 102 -9.11 -21.07 25.58
C LEU A 102 -9.06 -21.07 24.05
N LEU A 103 -8.72 -19.95 23.42
CA LEU A 103 -8.61 -19.86 21.96
C LEU A 103 -7.47 -20.77 21.48
N PRO A 104 -7.76 -21.82 20.66
CA PRO A 104 -6.79 -22.86 20.30
C PRO A 104 -5.52 -22.34 19.64
N SER A 105 -5.61 -21.19 18.98
CA SER A 105 -4.47 -20.47 18.43
C SER A 105 -4.80 -18.99 18.28
N LYS A 106 -3.92 -18.14 18.78
CA LYS A 106 -4.00 -16.67 18.63
C LYS A 106 -3.49 -16.16 17.27
N ARG A 107 -3.17 -17.05 16.32
CA ARG A 107 -2.76 -16.66 14.95
C ARG A 107 -3.92 -16.02 14.19
N SER A 108 -3.64 -14.93 13.47
CA SER A 108 -4.63 -14.19 12.68
C SER A 108 -5.39 -15.08 11.69
N SER A 109 -4.74 -16.06 11.06
CA SER A 109 -5.40 -16.97 10.11
C SER A 109 -6.50 -17.83 10.75
N HIS A 110 -6.36 -18.20 12.03
CA HIS A 110 -7.39 -18.92 12.78
C HIS A 110 -8.48 -17.98 13.28
N LEU A 111 -8.11 -16.81 13.80
CA LEU A 111 -9.08 -15.81 14.27
C LEU A 111 -10.03 -15.35 13.15
N ARG A 112 -9.51 -15.14 11.93
CA ARG A 112 -10.33 -14.80 10.76
C ARG A 112 -11.36 -15.88 10.40
N LYS A 113 -11.06 -17.16 10.67
CA LYS A 113 -11.97 -18.28 10.34
C LYS A 113 -13.13 -18.41 11.32
N MET A 114 -13.08 -17.74 12.47
CA MET A 114 -14.17 -17.76 13.44
C MET A 114 -15.45 -17.16 12.85
N GLY A 115 -15.32 -16.13 12.01
CA GLY A 115 -16.43 -15.39 11.41
C GLY A 115 -16.31 -13.90 11.70
N ARG A 116 -17.42 -13.17 11.53
CA ARG A 116 -17.48 -11.72 11.76
C ARG A 116 -17.86 -11.36 13.20
N LEU A 117 -17.32 -10.26 13.70
CA LEU A 117 -17.66 -9.70 15.02
C LEU A 117 -19.13 -9.21 15.03
N PRO A 118 -20.01 -9.77 15.88
CA PRO A 118 -21.44 -9.44 15.83
C PRO A 118 -21.90 -8.32 16.76
N TYR A 119 -21.24 -8.10 17.89
CA TYR A 119 -21.71 -7.18 18.94
C TYR A 119 -20.56 -6.35 19.51
N PRO A 120 -20.84 -5.18 20.10
CA PRO A 120 -19.87 -4.50 20.94
C PRO A 120 -19.45 -5.38 22.12
N MET A 121 -18.16 -5.43 22.39
CA MET A 121 -17.59 -6.27 23.44
C MET A 121 -16.59 -5.46 24.28
N ARG A 122 -16.47 -5.79 25.56
CA ARG A 122 -15.52 -5.16 26.49
C ARG A 122 -14.76 -6.22 27.28
N ARG A 123 -13.47 -5.96 27.50
CA ARG A 123 -12.60 -6.72 28.40
C ARG A 123 -11.84 -5.72 29.26
N ASP A 124 -12.03 -5.79 30.58
CA ASP A 124 -11.29 -4.98 31.52
C ASP A 124 -10.07 -5.73 32.07
N LYS A 125 -9.16 -5.00 32.71
CA LYS A 125 -8.00 -5.57 33.38
C LYS A 125 -8.43 -6.62 34.41
N GLY A 126 -7.84 -7.81 34.32
CA GLY A 126 -8.16 -8.95 35.18
C GLY A 126 -9.26 -9.86 34.62
N ASP A 127 -10.01 -9.43 33.61
CA ASP A 127 -10.99 -10.29 32.95
C ASP A 127 -10.31 -11.37 32.11
N LYS A 128 -10.85 -12.61 32.20
CA LYS A 128 -10.41 -13.75 31.39
C LYS A 128 -10.68 -13.54 29.89
N GLY A 129 -11.71 -12.77 29.55
CA GLY A 129 -12.09 -12.52 28.17
C GLY A 129 -13.13 -11.41 28.06
N PHE A 130 -13.77 -11.34 26.90
CA PHE A 130 -14.70 -10.29 26.54
C PHE A 130 -16.14 -10.64 26.94
N ARG A 131 -16.86 -9.65 27.46
CA ARG A 131 -18.32 -9.68 27.62
C ARG A 131 -19.00 -8.78 26.59
N ARG A 132 -20.19 -9.16 26.14
CA ARG A 132 -21.03 -8.31 25.29
C ARG A 132 -21.49 -7.08 26.08
N ILE A 133 -21.50 -5.93 25.42
CA ILE A 133 -22.04 -4.66 25.92
C ILE A 133 -22.96 -4.02 24.88
N SER A 134 -23.75 -3.04 25.28
CA SER A 134 -24.54 -2.25 24.32
C SER A 134 -23.67 -1.21 23.61
N TRP A 135 -24.13 -0.72 22.46
CA TRP A 135 -23.48 0.41 21.78
C TRP A 135 -23.43 1.67 22.65
N ASP A 136 -24.47 1.95 23.44
CA ASP A 136 -24.48 3.11 24.33
C ASP A 136 -23.49 2.97 25.47
N GLU A 137 -23.38 1.79 26.10
CA GLU A 137 -22.34 1.52 27.12
C GLU A 137 -20.94 1.70 26.52
N ALA A 138 -20.73 1.18 25.30
CA ALA A 138 -19.44 1.28 24.62
C ALA A 138 -19.07 2.74 24.30
N LEU A 139 -19.97 3.49 23.66
CA LEU A 139 -19.72 4.87 23.26
C LEU A 139 -19.63 5.82 24.46
N GLU A 140 -20.39 5.57 25.53
CA GLU A 140 -20.24 6.34 26.78
C GLU A 140 -18.89 6.07 27.44
N CYS A 141 -18.47 4.80 27.51
CA CYS A 141 -17.15 4.44 28.04
C CYS A 141 -16.03 5.14 27.24
N ILE A 142 -16.05 5.04 25.90
CA ILE A 142 -15.01 5.62 25.05
C ILE A 142 -15.00 7.16 25.17
N SER A 143 -16.17 7.80 25.07
CA SER A 143 -16.26 9.26 25.16
C SER A 143 -15.84 9.78 26.54
N SER A 144 -16.13 9.05 27.61
CA SER A 144 -15.69 9.40 28.97
C SER A 144 -14.16 9.38 29.11
N TYR A 145 -13.48 8.37 28.57
CA TYR A 145 -12.02 8.34 28.51
C TYR A 145 -11.47 9.51 27.71
N ILE A 146 -12.04 9.79 26.53
CA ILE A 146 -11.59 10.90 25.68
C ILE A 146 -11.77 12.25 26.39
N ARG A 147 -12.90 12.50 27.07
CA ARG A 147 -13.14 13.75 27.82
C ARG A 147 -12.18 13.93 29.00
N GLN A 148 -11.67 12.85 29.59
CA GLN A 148 -10.70 12.87 30.68
C GLN A 148 -9.24 12.94 30.19
N THR A 149 -9.02 12.75 28.89
CA THR A 149 -7.70 12.68 28.27
C THR A 149 -7.40 13.99 27.54
N LYS A 150 -6.14 14.45 27.57
CA LYS A 150 -5.74 15.57 26.72
C LYS A 150 -5.74 15.16 25.24
N PRO A 151 -6.22 16.00 24.30
CA PRO A 151 -6.35 15.60 22.89
C PRO A 151 -5.06 15.06 22.24
N ASP A 152 -3.90 15.58 22.64
CA ASP A 152 -2.56 15.16 22.18
C ASP A 152 -2.16 13.75 22.65
N ARG A 153 -2.83 13.20 23.67
CA ARG A 153 -2.64 11.83 24.20
C ARG A 153 -3.65 10.82 23.66
N THR A 154 -4.41 11.20 22.63
CA THR A 154 -5.33 10.29 21.90
C THR A 154 -4.81 10.02 20.50
N GLY A 155 -4.99 8.80 19.98
CA GLY A 155 -4.52 8.40 18.65
C GLY A 155 -5.58 7.61 17.87
N TYR A 156 -5.71 7.92 16.58
CA TYR A 156 -6.72 7.34 15.70
C TYR A 156 -6.06 6.78 14.44
N TYR A 157 -6.11 5.47 14.25
CA TYR A 157 -5.53 4.81 13.10
C TYR A 157 -6.62 4.15 12.25
N LEU A 158 -6.62 4.44 10.95
CA LEU A 158 -7.52 3.81 9.99
C LEU A 158 -6.73 2.96 9.00
N THR A 159 -7.01 1.65 8.98
CA THR A 159 -6.55 0.81 7.87
C THR A 159 -7.25 1.19 6.57
N SER A 160 -6.68 0.75 5.44
CA SER A 160 -7.27 0.94 4.12
C SER A 160 -8.08 -0.23 3.60
N ARG A 161 -8.10 -1.37 4.30
CA ARG A 161 -8.81 -2.56 3.85
C ARG A 161 -10.33 -2.35 3.87
N GLY A 162 -10.91 -2.06 2.71
CA GLY A 162 -12.36 -1.93 2.56
C GLY A 162 -12.92 -0.58 3.00
N THR A 163 -12.13 0.25 3.68
CA THR A 163 -12.47 1.62 4.09
C THR A 163 -12.67 2.53 2.88
N VAL A 164 -13.54 3.53 3.03
CA VAL A 164 -14.12 4.33 1.95
C VAL A 164 -13.97 5.83 2.22
N ASN A 165 -14.11 6.65 1.17
CA ASN A 165 -13.88 8.09 1.24
C ASN A 165 -14.75 8.75 2.32
N GLU A 166 -16.03 8.36 2.42
CA GLU A 166 -16.97 8.91 3.41
C GLU A 166 -16.53 8.60 4.85
N THR A 167 -15.98 7.40 5.08
CA THR A 167 -15.47 7.01 6.40
C THR A 167 -14.22 7.78 6.76
N TYR A 168 -13.26 7.90 5.84
CA TYR A 168 -12.06 8.70 6.09
C TYR A 168 -12.40 10.16 6.37
N TYR A 169 -13.33 10.73 5.60
CA TYR A 169 -13.76 12.11 5.76
C TYR A 169 -14.44 12.35 7.11
N CYS A 170 -15.41 11.53 7.48
CA CYS A 170 -16.10 11.66 8.76
C CYS A 170 -15.18 11.39 9.94
N ALA A 171 -14.30 10.39 9.85
CA ALA A 171 -13.36 10.07 10.92
C ALA A 171 -12.41 11.24 11.19
N GLN A 172 -11.80 11.82 10.15
CA GLN A 172 -10.90 12.96 10.37
C GLN A 172 -11.63 14.20 10.89
N LYS A 173 -12.86 14.47 10.42
CA LYS A 173 -13.68 15.60 10.87
C LYS A 173 -14.03 15.44 12.36
N ALA A 174 -14.43 14.23 12.75
CA ALA A 174 -14.73 13.86 14.13
C ALA A 174 -13.49 13.96 15.03
N VAL A 175 -12.32 13.49 14.59
CA VAL A 175 -11.09 13.56 15.39
C VAL A 175 -10.65 15.02 15.59
N ARG A 176 -10.74 15.84 14.55
CA ARG A 176 -10.39 17.27 14.63
C ARG A 176 -11.36 18.06 15.49
N SER A 177 -12.65 17.74 15.49
CA SER A 177 -13.62 18.35 16.41
C SER A 177 -13.42 17.97 17.87
N MET A 178 -12.70 16.87 18.13
CA MET A 178 -12.22 16.49 19.47
C MET A 178 -10.89 17.16 19.85
N GLY A 179 -10.38 18.08 19.03
CA GLY A 179 -9.25 18.96 19.37
C GLY A 179 -7.87 18.42 19.03
N THR A 180 -7.75 17.40 18.18
CA THR A 180 -6.44 16.84 17.80
C THR A 180 -6.33 16.55 16.30
N ASN A 181 -5.09 16.55 15.79
CA ASN A 181 -4.74 16.09 14.44
C ASN A 181 -4.14 14.66 14.45
N ASN A 182 -4.19 13.94 15.58
CA ASN A 182 -3.66 12.58 15.74
C ASN A 182 -4.49 11.51 15.01
N VAL A 183 -4.73 11.70 13.71
CA VAL A 183 -5.42 10.76 12.82
C VAL A 183 -4.49 10.37 11.68
N ASP A 184 -4.24 9.08 11.49
CA ASP A 184 -3.37 8.60 10.42
C ASP A 184 -3.90 7.32 9.78
N ASN A 185 -3.33 6.91 8.64
CA ASN A 185 -3.81 5.75 7.91
C ASN A 185 -2.69 4.89 7.32
N ALA A 186 -3.06 3.72 6.79
CA ALA A 186 -2.12 2.72 6.23
C ALA A 186 -1.24 3.24 5.06
N ALA A 187 -1.56 4.37 4.44
CA ALA A 187 -0.69 5.05 3.48
C ALA A 187 0.64 5.46 4.11
N ARG A 188 0.66 5.82 5.41
CA ARG A 188 1.85 6.24 6.16
C ARG A 188 2.99 5.24 6.05
N ILE A 189 2.66 3.97 6.27
CA ILE A 189 3.61 2.85 6.30
C ILE A 189 3.86 2.21 4.93
N CYS A 190 3.27 2.77 3.88
CA CYS A 190 3.28 2.22 2.53
C CYS A 190 3.88 3.23 1.54
N HIS A 191 3.18 4.33 1.30
CA HIS A 191 3.34 5.15 0.11
C HIS A 191 3.47 6.64 0.40
N SER A 192 3.58 7.00 1.68
CA SER A 192 3.84 8.36 2.15
C SER A 192 5.05 9.02 1.48
N PRO A 193 6.17 8.33 1.19
CA PRO A 193 7.31 8.99 0.54
C PRO A 193 7.02 9.33 -0.92
N SER A 194 6.18 8.53 -1.60
CA SER A 194 5.72 8.86 -2.97
C SER A 194 4.98 10.19 -2.99
N THR A 195 4.09 10.40 -2.01
CA THR A 195 3.31 11.63 -1.91
C THR A 195 4.20 12.83 -1.63
N THR A 196 5.16 12.69 -0.71
CA THR A 196 6.15 13.74 -0.41
C THR A 196 7.02 14.06 -1.62
N GLY A 197 7.65 13.06 -2.25
CA GLY A 197 8.55 13.27 -3.39
C GLY A 197 7.85 13.91 -4.59
N LEU A 198 6.63 13.44 -4.94
CA LEU A 198 5.86 14.03 -6.04
C LEU A 198 5.40 15.46 -5.72
N LYS A 199 4.97 15.75 -4.49
CA LYS A 199 4.54 17.11 -4.10
C LYS A 199 5.72 18.08 -4.18
N MET A 200 6.90 17.68 -3.70
CA MET A 200 8.11 18.50 -3.76
C MET A 200 8.58 18.75 -5.21
N SER A 201 8.63 17.72 -6.05
CA SER A 201 9.18 17.86 -7.40
C SER A 201 8.18 18.39 -8.44
N LEU A 202 6.88 18.11 -8.31
CA LEU A 202 5.87 18.38 -9.35
C LEU A 202 4.68 19.21 -8.86
N GLY A 203 4.56 19.43 -7.54
CA GLY A 203 3.41 20.12 -6.93
C GLY A 203 2.15 19.25 -6.81
N VAL A 204 2.21 17.95 -7.16
CA VAL A 204 1.07 17.03 -7.08
C VAL A 204 1.38 15.82 -6.20
N ALA A 205 0.38 15.28 -5.49
CA ALA A 205 0.57 14.26 -4.46
C ALA A 205 0.12 12.84 -4.86
N ALA A 206 -0.13 12.62 -6.16
CA ALA A 206 -0.73 11.41 -6.70
C ALA A 206 -0.06 10.98 -8.02
N THR A 207 -0.36 9.77 -8.48
CA THR A 207 -0.03 9.28 -9.83
C THR A 207 -0.30 10.34 -10.89
N THR A 208 0.54 10.47 -11.91
CA THR A 208 0.38 11.52 -12.94
C THR A 208 -0.25 11.04 -14.25
N CYS A 209 -0.47 9.72 -14.41
CA CYS A 209 -1.03 9.11 -15.61
C CYS A 209 -2.14 8.10 -15.27
N SER A 210 -2.63 7.37 -16.27
CA SER A 210 -3.64 6.31 -16.14
C SER A 210 -3.04 4.94 -16.50
N TYR A 211 -3.68 3.84 -16.10
CA TYR A 211 -3.22 2.49 -16.50
C TYR A 211 -3.22 2.30 -18.02
N LYS A 212 -4.07 3.04 -18.74
CA LYS A 212 -4.08 3.04 -20.22
C LYS A 212 -2.75 3.48 -20.82
N ASP A 213 -2.00 4.36 -20.15
CA ASP A 213 -0.70 4.84 -20.64
C ASP A 213 0.37 3.74 -20.62
N TRP A 214 0.12 2.61 -19.94
CA TRP A 214 1.00 1.45 -20.00
C TRP A 214 0.93 0.74 -21.34
N ILE A 215 -0.17 0.90 -22.08
CA ILE A 215 -0.44 0.18 -23.32
C ILE A 215 -0.03 1.07 -24.50
N GLY A 216 1.07 0.72 -25.16
CA GLY A 216 1.56 1.43 -26.33
C GLY A 216 2.48 2.62 -26.03
N THR A 217 2.93 2.76 -24.78
CA THR A 217 4.16 3.51 -24.47
C THR A 217 5.39 2.76 -24.98
N ASP A 218 6.49 3.45 -25.24
CA ASP A 218 7.71 2.81 -25.76
C ASP A 218 8.41 2.02 -24.65
N LEU A 219 8.44 2.60 -23.44
CA LEU A 219 9.14 2.06 -22.29
C LEU A 219 8.27 2.08 -21.03
N LEU A 220 8.06 0.91 -20.42
CA LEU A 220 7.37 0.76 -19.14
C LEU A 220 8.35 0.21 -18.11
N VAL A 221 8.72 1.03 -17.12
CA VAL A 221 9.75 0.69 -16.13
C VAL A 221 9.10 0.41 -14.78
N PHE A 222 9.31 -0.80 -14.25
CA PHE A 222 8.94 -1.17 -12.88
C PHE A 222 10.16 -1.08 -11.96
N ILE A 223 10.03 -0.37 -10.84
CA ILE A 223 11.12 -0.16 -9.88
C ILE A 223 10.66 -0.59 -8.48
N GLY A 224 11.37 -1.51 -7.84
CA GLY A 224 11.05 -2.01 -6.50
C GLY A 224 9.62 -2.57 -6.39
N SER A 225 9.17 -3.33 -7.40
CA SER A 225 7.79 -3.79 -7.51
C SER A 225 7.65 -5.24 -7.98
N ASN A 226 6.65 -5.92 -7.43
CA ASN A 226 6.20 -7.27 -7.83
C ASN A 226 4.71 -7.24 -8.16
N VAL A 227 4.35 -6.59 -9.26
CA VAL A 227 2.94 -6.37 -9.63
C VAL A 227 2.22 -7.67 -9.99
N ALA A 228 2.92 -8.68 -10.51
CA ALA A 228 2.33 -9.97 -10.83
C ALA A 228 1.79 -10.70 -9.59
N ASN A 229 2.44 -10.58 -8.44
CA ASN A 229 1.95 -11.15 -7.18
C ASN A 229 0.97 -10.19 -6.48
N ASN A 230 1.36 -8.92 -6.31
CA ASN A 230 0.65 -7.98 -5.44
C ASN A 230 -0.60 -7.36 -6.10
N GLN A 231 -0.59 -7.22 -7.43
CA GLN A 231 -1.67 -6.60 -8.21
C GLN A 231 -1.95 -7.40 -9.49
N PRO A 232 -2.32 -8.68 -9.37
CA PRO A 232 -2.34 -9.65 -10.46
C PRO A 232 -3.33 -9.34 -11.59
N VAL A 233 -4.22 -8.35 -11.45
CA VAL A 233 -5.05 -7.89 -12.59
C VAL A 233 -4.17 -7.19 -13.64
N THR A 234 -3.12 -6.50 -13.21
CA THR A 234 -2.25 -5.70 -14.08
C THR A 234 -1.48 -6.52 -15.11
N VAL A 235 -1.24 -7.82 -14.89
CA VAL A 235 -0.60 -8.72 -15.87
C VAL A 235 -1.37 -8.77 -17.20
N LYS A 236 -2.69 -8.52 -17.16
CA LYS A 236 -3.51 -8.38 -18.37
C LYS A 236 -3.13 -7.12 -19.14
N TYR A 237 -2.85 -6.02 -18.45
CA TYR A 237 -2.36 -4.79 -19.07
C TYR A 237 -0.96 -4.99 -19.63
N LEU A 238 -0.08 -5.71 -18.92
CA LEU A 238 1.26 -6.04 -19.41
C LEU A 238 1.21 -6.90 -20.68
N HIS A 239 0.28 -7.86 -20.75
CA HIS A 239 0.05 -8.62 -21.97
C HIS A 239 -0.31 -7.68 -23.13
N TRP A 240 -1.29 -6.79 -22.95
CA TRP A 240 -1.68 -5.86 -24.01
C TRP A 240 -0.60 -4.82 -24.34
N ALA A 241 0.22 -4.41 -23.38
CA ALA A 241 1.39 -3.57 -23.60
C ALA A 241 2.41 -4.28 -24.51
N LYS A 242 2.73 -5.55 -24.26
CA LYS A 242 3.60 -6.34 -25.15
C LYS A 242 3.01 -6.46 -26.56
N LYS A 243 1.70 -6.73 -26.68
CA LYS A 243 1.00 -6.75 -27.98
C LYS A 243 1.02 -5.40 -28.70
N ALA A 244 1.22 -4.30 -27.98
CA ALA A 244 1.37 -2.95 -28.52
C ALA A 244 2.84 -2.57 -28.81
N GLY A 245 3.79 -3.47 -28.57
CA GLY A 245 5.23 -3.24 -28.80
C GLY A 245 5.94 -2.54 -27.64
N THR A 246 5.30 -2.38 -26.47
CA THR A 246 5.92 -1.75 -25.30
C THR A 246 7.06 -2.62 -24.77
N ARG A 247 8.24 -2.01 -24.60
CA ARG A 247 9.36 -2.63 -23.88
C ARG A 247 9.14 -2.49 -22.38
N ILE A 248 9.21 -3.60 -21.65
CA ILE A 248 8.97 -3.63 -20.21
C ILE A 248 10.30 -3.92 -19.50
N VAL A 249 10.70 -3.03 -18.60
CA VAL A 249 11.94 -3.11 -17.83
C VAL A 249 11.63 -3.28 -16.36
N MET A 250 12.43 -4.07 -15.66
CA MET A 250 12.34 -4.24 -14.22
C MET A 250 13.66 -3.91 -13.53
N ILE A 251 13.61 -3.07 -12.49
CA ILE A 251 14.74 -2.73 -11.60
C ILE A 251 14.35 -3.16 -10.18
N ASN A 252 15.03 -4.17 -9.64
CA ASN A 252 14.71 -4.74 -8.32
C ASN A 252 15.88 -5.58 -7.81
N SER A 253 15.90 -5.90 -6.51
CA SER A 253 16.91 -6.81 -5.96
C SER A 253 16.72 -8.26 -6.35
N TYR A 254 15.50 -8.65 -6.72
CA TYR A 254 15.13 -10.01 -7.11
C TYR A 254 14.45 -10.03 -8.48
N ARG A 255 14.91 -10.96 -9.33
CA ARG A 255 14.30 -11.24 -10.64
C ARG A 255 12.99 -11.99 -10.45
N GLU A 256 11.89 -11.25 -10.41
CA GLU A 256 10.56 -11.77 -10.11
C GLU A 256 10.03 -12.72 -11.20
N PRO A 257 9.82 -14.02 -10.92
CA PRO A 257 9.38 -14.98 -11.93
C PRO A 257 8.04 -14.62 -12.59
N GLY A 258 7.12 -14.01 -11.83
CA GLY A 258 5.82 -13.56 -12.35
C GLY A 258 5.91 -12.36 -13.28
N MET A 259 7.02 -11.62 -13.26
CA MET A 259 7.32 -10.55 -14.22
C MET A 259 8.07 -11.07 -15.44
N GLU A 260 8.80 -12.18 -15.31
CA GLU A 260 9.36 -12.86 -16.49
C GLU A 260 8.27 -13.51 -17.32
N ARG A 261 7.36 -14.25 -16.67
CA ARG A 261 6.31 -15.01 -17.34
C ARG A 261 5.06 -15.19 -16.48
N TYR A 262 3.90 -15.18 -17.12
CA TYR A 262 2.62 -15.43 -16.45
C TYR A 262 1.57 -16.03 -17.39
N TRP A 263 0.65 -16.83 -16.86
CA TRP A 263 -0.50 -17.37 -17.58
C TRP A 263 -1.78 -16.64 -17.18
N VAL A 264 -2.28 -15.78 -18.07
CA VAL A 264 -3.47 -14.98 -17.80
C VAL A 264 -4.74 -15.75 -18.22
N PRO A 265 -5.57 -16.23 -17.27
CA PRO A 265 -6.66 -17.17 -17.57
C PRO A 265 -7.77 -16.54 -18.42
N SER A 266 -7.93 -15.22 -18.36
CA SER A 266 -8.95 -14.47 -19.10
C SER A 266 -8.53 -14.12 -20.53
N ILE A 267 -7.30 -14.43 -20.96
CA ILE A 267 -6.82 -14.21 -22.33
C ILE A 267 -6.46 -15.57 -22.93
N PRO A 268 -7.19 -16.08 -23.94
CA PRO A 268 -6.99 -17.44 -24.46
C PRO A 268 -5.54 -17.77 -24.86
N GLU A 269 -4.87 -16.85 -25.56
CA GLU A 269 -3.46 -17.02 -25.97
C GLU A 269 -2.53 -17.17 -24.76
N SER A 270 -2.65 -16.28 -23.77
CA SER A 270 -1.84 -16.30 -22.55
C SER A 270 -2.21 -17.47 -21.63
N ALA A 271 -3.48 -17.87 -21.58
CA ALA A 271 -3.92 -19.03 -20.83
C ALA A 271 -3.29 -20.32 -21.38
N LEU A 272 -3.13 -20.44 -22.70
CA LEU A 272 -2.49 -21.60 -23.33
C LEU A 272 -0.97 -21.55 -23.23
N PHE A 273 -0.32 -20.46 -23.63
CA PHE A 273 1.13 -20.43 -23.84
C PHE A 273 1.89 -19.52 -22.86
N GLY A 274 1.18 -18.86 -21.96
CA GLY A 274 1.74 -17.83 -21.09
C GLY A 274 2.16 -16.60 -21.88
N THR A 275 2.66 -15.59 -21.18
CA THR A 275 3.20 -14.37 -21.79
C THR A 275 4.48 -13.97 -21.08
N LYS A 276 5.52 -13.66 -21.85
CA LYS A 276 6.74 -13.03 -21.35
C LYS A 276 6.54 -11.52 -21.22
N PHE A 277 6.91 -10.92 -20.09
CA PHE A 277 6.76 -9.47 -19.89
C PHE A 277 8.11 -8.74 -19.86
N ALA A 278 8.79 -8.78 -18.72
CA ALA A 278 10.00 -8.00 -18.42
C ALA A 278 11.26 -8.83 -18.64
N GLU A 279 11.68 -8.95 -19.89
CA GLU A 279 12.90 -9.68 -20.28
C GLU A 279 14.16 -8.89 -19.87
N ASP A 280 14.08 -7.55 -19.94
CA ASP A 280 15.08 -6.63 -19.42
C ASP A 280 14.91 -6.45 -17.91
N CYS A 281 15.87 -6.97 -17.14
CA CYS A 281 15.86 -6.83 -15.69
C CYS A 281 17.26 -6.51 -15.17
N PHE A 282 17.34 -5.42 -14.40
CA PHE A 282 18.53 -4.92 -13.73
C PHE A 282 18.42 -5.25 -12.25
N LEU A 283 19.38 -6.05 -11.76
CA LEU A 283 19.48 -6.37 -10.35
C LEU A 283 20.23 -5.26 -9.63
N VAL A 284 19.67 -4.78 -8.52
CA VAL A 284 20.27 -3.74 -7.67
C VAL A 284 20.32 -4.21 -6.21
N ASN A 285 21.25 -3.67 -5.42
CA ASN A 285 21.29 -3.88 -3.99
C ASN A 285 20.03 -3.31 -3.32
N VAL A 286 19.63 -3.87 -2.19
CA VAL A 286 18.59 -3.30 -1.33
C VAL A 286 19.06 -1.91 -0.87
N GLY A 287 18.34 -0.85 -1.28
CA GLY A 287 18.73 0.54 -1.05
C GLY A 287 19.73 1.12 -2.06
N GLY A 288 20.10 0.35 -3.09
CA GLY A 288 21.01 0.76 -4.17
C GLY A 288 20.33 1.50 -5.33
N ASP A 289 19.01 1.68 -5.29
CA ASP A 289 18.21 2.26 -6.38
C ASP A 289 18.68 3.66 -6.77
N MET A 290 18.94 4.52 -5.79
CA MET A 290 19.41 5.89 -6.04
C MET A 290 20.76 5.91 -6.79
N ALA A 291 21.70 5.04 -6.41
CA ALA A 291 22.99 4.93 -7.07
C ALA A 291 22.85 4.42 -8.52
N PHE A 292 21.98 3.44 -8.75
CA PHE A 292 21.67 2.96 -10.10
C PHE A 292 21.11 4.08 -10.98
N LEU A 293 20.11 4.81 -10.48
CA LEU A 293 19.45 5.89 -11.21
C LEU A 293 20.39 7.09 -11.45
N ASN A 294 21.24 7.44 -10.48
CA ASN A 294 22.27 8.48 -10.65
C ASN A 294 23.31 8.10 -11.70
N GLY A 295 23.77 6.85 -11.73
CA GLY A 295 24.68 6.38 -12.78
C GLY A 295 24.04 6.40 -14.17
N THR A 296 22.77 6.04 -14.28
CA THR A 296 22.00 6.19 -15.53
C THR A 296 21.87 7.66 -15.94
N LEU A 297 21.61 8.57 -15.00
CA LEU A 297 21.56 10.02 -15.25
C LEU A 297 22.90 10.55 -15.75
N LYS A 298 24.04 10.14 -15.16
CA LYS A 298 25.38 10.50 -15.63
C LYS A 298 25.57 10.11 -17.10
N HIS A 299 25.23 8.88 -17.47
CA HIS A 299 25.31 8.44 -18.87
C HIS A 299 24.43 9.28 -19.80
N LEU A 300 23.20 9.61 -19.40
CA LEU A 300 22.32 10.46 -20.21
C LEU A 300 22.91 11.86 -20.43
N ILE A 301 23.53 12.45 -19.40
CA ILE A 301 24.14 13.79 -19.46
C ILE A 301 25.43 13.75 -20.29
N GLU A 302 26.35 12.83 -20.01
CA GLU A 302 27.65 12.70 -20.69
C GLU A 302 27.47 12.47 -22.21
N ASN A 303 26.41 11.77 -22.61
CA ASN A 303 26.11 11.49 -24.02
C ASN A 303 25.17 12.53 -24.68
N ASN A 304 24.77 13.59 -23.98
CA ASN A 304 23.81 14.60 -24.46
C ASN A 304 22.45 13.98 -24.91
N TRP A 305 21.92 13.03 -24.14
CA TRP A 305 20.69 12.30 -24.45
C TRP A 305 19.42 12.84 -23.77
N THR A 306 19.57 13.96 -23.05
CA THR A 306 18.50 14.70 -22.37
C THR A 306 17.70 15.61 -23.32
N ASP A 307 16.47 15.94 -22.97
CA ASP A 307 15.66 16.95 -23.64
C ASP A 307 15.96 18.35 -23.08
N ASN A 308 16.96 19.01 -23.64
CA ASN A 308 17.42 20.32 -23.17
C ASN A 308 16.37 21.43 -23.31
N ASN A 309 15.45 21.32 -24.27
CA ASN A 309 14.37 22.28 -24.43
C ASN A 309 13.36 22.16 -23.29
N PHE A 310 12.92 20.93 -23.01
CA PHE A 310 12.06 20.66 -21.86
C PHE A 310 12.71 21.13 -20.55
N ILE A 311 13.97 20.74 -20.31
CA ILE A 311 14.69 21.08 -19.09
C ILE A 311 14.75 22.60 -18.89
N THR A 312 15.16 23.35 -19.92
CA THR A 312 15.31 24.81 -19.82
C THR A 312 13.97 25.52 -19.58
N GLN A 313 12.91 25.07 -20.25
CA GLN A 313 11.62 25.76 -20.23
C GLN A 313 10.75 25.39 -19.02
N HIS A 314 10.80 24.13 -18.60
CA HIS A 314 9.82 23.55 -17.68
C HIS A 314 10.39 23.03 -16.36
N THR A 315 11.71 23.18 -16.14
CA THR A 315 12.35 22.68 -14.91
C THR A 315 13.26 23.70 -14.24
N THR A 316 13.59 23.43 -12.98
CA THR A 316 14.63 24.11 -12.18
C THR A 316 15.54 23.07 -11.50
N GLY A 317 16.71 23.48 -11.00
CA GLY A 317 17.63 22.61 -10.25
C GLY A 317 18.52 21.66 -11.06
N PHE A 318 18.44 21.66 -12.41
CA PHE A 318 19.21 20.73 -13.24
C PHE A 318 20.73 20.88 -13.11
N ASN A 319 21.24 22.11 -13.01
CA ASN A 319 22.68 22.36 -12.84
C ASN A 319 23.18 21.84 -11.48
N ASP A 320 22.40 22.01 -10.42
CA ASP A 320 22.75 21.51 -9.09
C ASP A 320 22.77 19.98 -9.06
N LEU A 321 21.79 19.34 -9.72
CA LEU A 321 21.80 17.90 -9.92
C LEU A 321 23.05 17.46 -10.68
N LYS A 322 23.42 18.14 -11.77
CA LYS A 322 24.63 17.82 -12.54
C LYS A 322 25.88 17.90 -11.67
N ASN A 323 26.04 18.97 -10.91
CA ASN A 323 27.18 19.13 -9.98
C ASN A 323 27.22 18.01 -8.94
N ALA A 324 26.07 17.62 -8.39
CA ALA A 324 25.97 16.51 -7.45
C ALA A 324 26.29 15.15 -8.10
N LEU A 325 25.96 14.95 -9.38
CA LEU A 325 26.32 13.75 -10.12
C LEU A 325 27.81 13.73 -10.45
N ASP A 326 28.41 14.87 -10.78
CA ASP A 326 29.84 14.98 -11.10
C ASP A 326 30.74 14.64 -9.89
N SER A 327 30.27 14.89 -8.66
CA SER A 327 31.00 14.50 -7.44
C SER A 327 30.94 13.01 -7.11
N GLN A 328 30.09 12.23 -7.79
CA GLN A 328 29.94 10.79 -7.56
C GLN A 328 30.84 9.99 -8.51
N SER A 329 31.78 9.22 -7.95
CA SER A 329 32.66 8.33 -8.73
C SER A 329 31.87 7.14 -9.31
N TRP A 330 32.36 6.58 -10.43
CA TRP A 330 31.73 5.39 -11.02
C TRP A 330 31.87 4.18 -10.09
N GLU A 331 33.02 4.06 -9.43
CA GLU A 331 33.34 3.00 -8.46
C GLU A 331 32.34 3.01 -7.30
N THR A 332 32.04 4.19 -6.75
CA THR A 332 31.03 4.35 -5.69
C THR A 332 29.64 3.94 -6.18
N LEU A 333 29.26 4.37 -7.39
CA LEU A 333 27.94 4.04 -7.94
C LEU A 333 27.77 2.54 -8.21
N GLU A 334 28.81 1.88 -8.75
CA GLU A 334 28.80 0.42 -8.97
C GLU A 334 28.72 -0.34 -7.64
N GLN A 335 29.50 0.08 -6.64
CA GLN A 335 29.50 -0.54 -5.32
C GLN A 335 28.13 -0.43 -4.63
N LEU A 336 27.57 0.79 -4.57
CA LEU A 336 26.31 1.04 -3.86
C LEU A 336 25.12 0.41 -4.58
N SER A 337 25.05 0.55 -5.90
CA SER A 337 23.95 -0.02 -6.69
C SER A 337 24.02 -1.54 -6.79
N GLY A 338 25.21 -2.14 -6.70
CA GLY A 338 25.43 -3.55 -7.04
C GLY A 338 25.36 -3.86 -8.54
N ALA A 339 25.11 -2.85 -9.37
CA ALA A 339 25.06 -2.95 -10.82
C ALA A 339 26.34 -2.40 -11.43
N THR A 340 26.68 -2.90 -12.61
CA THR A 340 27.85 -2.42 -13.37
C THR A 340 27.53 -1.10 -14.08
N LYS A 341 28.58 -0.32 -14.37
CA LYS A 341 28.51 0.88 -15.19
C LYS A 341 27.89 0.60 -16.56
N ASN A 342 28.15 -0.59 -17.12
CA ASN A 342 27.56 -1.02 -18.39
C ASN A 342 26.05 -1.26 -18.28
N GLN A 343 25.56 -1.89 -17.22
CA GLN A 343 24.12 -2.05 -16.99
C GLN A 343 23.39 -0.71 -16.85
N MET A 344 24.01 0.26 -16.15
CA MET A 344 23.47 1.61 -16.06
C MET A 344 23.44 2.32 -17.44
N TYR A 345 24.46 2.08 -18.27
CA TYR A 345 24.54 2.59 -19.65
C TYR A 345 23.47 1.96 -20.55
N GLU A 346 23.29 0.65 -20.49
CA GLU A 346 22.25 -0.07 -21.24
C GLU A 346 20.86 0.50 -20.91
N PHE A 347 20.57 0.73 -19.64
CA PHE A 347 19.32 1.36 -19.25
C PHE A 347 19.21 2.81 -19.74
N ALA A 348 20.30 3.59 -19.69
CA ALA A 348 20.34 4.94 -20.26
C ALA A 348 20.06 4.93 -21.77
N GLN A 349 20.56 3.95 -22.51
CA GLN A 349 20.25 3.78 -23.94
C GLN A 349 18.76 3.51 -24.19
N MET A 350 18.13 2.66 -23.37
CA MET A 350 16.68 2.40 -23.46
C MET A 350 15.87 3.68 -23.26
N ILE A 351 16.26 4.49 -22.27
CA ILE A 351 15.64 5.80 -22.00
C ILE A 351 15.87 6.77 -23.14
N HIS A 352 17.09 6.83 -23.68
CA HIS A 352 17.42 7.69 -24.79
C HIS A 352 16.54 7.42 -26.01
N GLN A 353 16.35 6.14 -26.36
CA GLN A 353 15.55 5.67 -27.49
C GLN A 353 14.05 5.91 -27.33
N ALA A 354 13.55 5.87 -26.10
CA ALA A 354 12.13 6.05 -25.81
C ALA A 354 11.68 7.51 -26.04
N GLN A 355 10.56 7.69 -26.74
CA GLN A 355 9.88 8.99 -26.85
C GLN A 355 8.81 9.15 -25.76
N LYS A 356 8.28 8.03 -25.27
CA LYS A 356 7.30 7.94 -24.19
C LYS A 356 7.74 6.89 -23.18
N ALA A 357 7.64 7.23 -21.90
CA ALA A 357 7.93 6.28 -20.84
C ALA A 357 7.02 6.45 -19.63
N VAL A 358 6.62 5.33 -19.03
CA VAL A 358 5.92 5.30 -17.75
C VAL A 358 6.81 4.63 -16.71
N PHE A 359 7.01 5.30 -15.57
CA PHE A 359 7.73 4.78 -14.43
C PHE A 359 6.74 4.38 -13.35
N VAL A 360 6.78 3.12 -12.96
CA VAL A 360 5.90 2.52 -11.96
C VAL A 360 6.75 2.03 -10.80
N TRP A 361 6.42 2.43 -9.58
CA TRP A 361 7.17 1.96 -8.39
C TRP A 361 6.27 1.60 -7.23
N SER A 362 6.81 0.78 -6.32
CA SER A 362 6.11 0.32 -5.14
C SER A 362 7.04 0.31 -3.92
N MET A 363 6.85 -0.67 -3.03
CA MET A 363 7.40 -0.66 -1.68
C MET A 363 8.91 -0.90 -1.60
N GLY A 364 9.52 -1.51 -2.62
CA GLY A 364 10.98 -1.62 -2.69
C GLY A 364 11.67 -0.27 -2.91
N ILE A 365 10.91 0.81 -3.06
CA ILE A 365 11.41 2.19 -3.15
C ILE A 365 11.05 2.98 -1.90
N THR A 366 9.79 2.86 -1.44
CA THR A 366 9.28 3.71 -0.37
C THR A 366 9.60 3.20 1.03
N GLN A 367 9.68 1.89 1.27
CA GLN A 367 9.85 1.33 2.61
C GLN A 367 11.32 1.31 3.06
N HIS A 368 11.99 2.47 2.93
CA HIS A 368 13.41 2.72 3.22
C HIS A 368 13.57 3.98 4.08
N PRO A 369 14.69 4.14 4.82
CA PRO A 369 15.00 5.40 5.51
C PRO A 369 15.13 6.60 4.56
N TRP A 370 15.40 6.33 3.28
CA TRP A 370 15.60 7.32 2.22
C TRP A 370 14.47 7.26 1.18
N GLY A 371 13.28 6.80 1.57
CA GLY A 371 12.20 6.49 0.64
C GLY A 371 11.76 7.68 -0.23
N GLU A 372 11.80 8.90 0.30
CA GLU A 372 11.47 10.13 -0.43
C GLU A 372 12.52 10.41 -1.50
N ASP A 373 13.79 10.22 -1.16
CA ASP A 373 14.92 10.48 -2.05
C ASP A 373 14.99 9.44 -3.16
N ASN A 374 14.68 8.17 -2.87
CA ASN A 374 14.50 7.16 -3.92
C ASN A 374 13.38 7.54 -4.90
N VAL A 375 12.27 8.10 -4.43
CA VAL A 375 11.19 8.61 -5.30
C VAL A 375 11.68 9.79 -6.13
N LYS A 376 12.37 10.75 -5.52
CA LYS A 376 12.92 11.91 -6.25
C LYS A 376 13.94 11.49 -7.30
N ALA A 377 14.72 10.43 -7.08
CA ALA A 377 15.66 9.90 -8.08
C ALA A 377 14.92 9.39 -9.33
N ILE A 378 13.77 8.71 -9.15
CA ILE A 378 12.90 8.29 -10.26
C ILE A 378 12.35 9.52 -11.00
N ILE A 379 11.93 10.54 -10.27
CA ILE A 379 11.39 11.78 -10.85
C ILE A 379 12.48 12.51 -11.65
N ASN A 380 13.69 12.67 -11.11
CA ASN A 380 14.83 13.26 -11.82
C ASN A 380 15.04 12.55 -13.16
N LEU A 381 15.07 11.21 -13.15
CA LEU A 381 15.23 10.44 -14.38
C LEU A 381 14.11 10.71 -15.39
N ALA A 382 12.85 10.72 -14.96
CA ALA A 382 11.71 11.02 -15.82
C ALA A 382 11.75 12.45 -16.40
N LEU A 383 12.20 13.43 -15.61
CA LEU A 383 12.32 14.83 -16.03
C LEU A 383 13.40 15.02 -17.09
N THR A 384 14.42 14.16 -17.19
CA THR A 384 15.45 14.30 -18.24
C THR A 384 14.92 14.29 -19.66
N LYS A 385 13.74 13.71 -19.89
CA LYS A 385 13.07 13.65 -21.21
C LYS A 385 11.60 14.10 -21.17
N GLY A 386 11.20 14.80 -20.11
CA GLY A 386 9.82 15.27 -19.94
C GLY A 386 8.79 14.15 -19.95
N PHE A 387 9.08 13.01 -19.32
CA PHE A 387 8.18 11.84 -19.22
C PHE A 387 7.07 12.03 -18.17
N VAL A 388 6.37 13.16 -18.25
CA VAL A 388 5.23 13.53 -17.40
C VAL A 388 4.30 14.44 -18.19
N GLY A 389 3.01 14.47 -17.85
CA GLY A 389 2.07 15.44 -18.42
C GLY A 389 1.70 15.22 -19.90
N ARG A 390 1.93 14.01 -20.43
CA ARG A 390 1.70 13.67 -21.85
C ARG A 390 1.15 12.24 -21.98
N GLU A 391 0.44 11.98 -23.08
CA GLU A 391 -0.06 10.64 -23.43
C GLU A 391 1.10 9.62 -23.51
N GLY A 392 0.96 8.48 -22.81
CA GLY A 392 2.01 7.45 -22.70
C GLY A 392 3.17 7.79 -21.79
N CYS A 393 3.12 8.93 -21.10
CA CYS A 393 4.16 9.37 -20.16
C CYS A 393 3.59 9.49 -18.75
N GLY A 394 4.36 9.08 -17.74
CA GLY A 394 4.00 9.43 -16.37
C GLY A 394 4.71 8.67 -15.27
N LEU A 395 4.37 9.10 -14.07
CA LEU A 395 4.94 8.66 -12.80
C LEU A 395 3.81 8.04 -11.98
N MET A 396 3.92 6.75 -11.67
CA MET A 396 2.88 5.97 -11.00
C MET A 396 3.40 5.26 -9.74
N PRO A 397 3.20 5.85 -8.55
CA PRO A 397 3.28 5.09 -7.32
C PRO A 397 2.10 4.13 -7.23
N ILE A 398 2.34 2.86 -7.54
CA ILE A 398 1.26 1.90 -7.69
C ILE A 398 0.73 1.43 -6.33
N ARG A 399 -0.44 1.95 -5.95
CA ARG A 399 -0.95 1.81 -4.57
C ARG A 399 -1.43 0.39 -4.28
N GLY A 400 -1.22 -0.10 -3.06
CA GLY A 400 -1.62 -1.46 -2.66
C GLY A 400 -3.12 -1.62 -2.41
N HIS A 401 -3.60 -1.09 -1.27
CA HIS A 401 -4.97 -1.30 -0.80
C HIS A 401 -6.00 -0.43 -1.52
N SER A 402 -7.21 -0.98 -1.66
CA SER A 402 -8.41 -0.19 -1.97
C SER A 402 -8.53 1.05 -1.06
N GLY A 403 -9.03 2.16 -1.60
CA GLY A 403 -9.29 3.39 -0.82
C GLY A 403 -8.09 4.13 -0.22
N VAL A 404 -6.84 3.62 -0.31
CA VAL A 404 -5.68 4.25 0.34
C VAL A 404 -5.35 5.64 -0.24
N GLN A 405 -5.60 5.84 -1.53
CA GLN A 405 -5.45 7.15 -2.18
C GLN A 405 -6.48 8.11 -1.58
N GLY A 406 -7.75 7.67 -1.52
CA GLY A 406 -8.86 8.38 -0.91
C GLY A 406 -8.60 8.82 0.54
N GLY A 407 -8.03 7.94 1.37
CA GLY A 407 -7.73 8.27 2.76
C GLY A 407 -6.82 9.49 2.93
N ALA A 408 -5.80 9.63 2.07
CA ALA A 408 -4.94 10.80 2.07
C ALA A 408 -5.68 12.06 1.59
N GLU A 409 -6.51 11.95 0.55
CA GLU A 409 -7.25 13.10 0.00
C GLU A 409 -8.39 13.57 0.88
N MET A 410 -9.01 12.66 1.64
CA MET A 410 -10.04 13.00 2.62
C MET A 410 -9.44 13.58 3.89
N GLY A 411 -8.11 13.67 4.02
CA GLY A 411 -7.42 14.28 5.15
C GLY A 411 -7.27 13.38 6.37
N CYS A 412 -7.43 12.06 6.22
CA CYS A 412 -7.18 11.09 7.29
C CYS A 412 -5.68 10.87 7.47
N TYR A 413 -4.95 11.94 7.76
CA TYR A 413 -3.49 11.99 7.76
C TYR A 413 -3.02 13.01 8.79
N ALA A 414 -2.00 12.65 9.56
CA ALA A 414 -1.59 13.46 10.72
C ALA A 414 -0.91 14.77 10.33
N THR A 415 -0.45 14.87 9.08
CA THR A 415 0.39 15.97 8.60
C THR A 415 -0.26 16.84 7.52
N VAL A 416 -1.48 16.52 7.06
CA VAL A 416 -2.23 17.34 6.10
C VAL A 416 -3.74 17.33 6.39
N PHE A 417 -4.40 18.42 6.01
CA PHE A 417 -5.85 18.55 5.95
C PHE A 417 -6.44 17.92 4.65
N PRO A 418 -7.79 17.78 4.55
CA PRO A 418 -8.44 17.34 3.33
C PRO A 418 -7.96 18.12 2.09
N GLY A 419 -7.81 17.42 0.96
CA GLY A 419 -7.23 17.97 -0.26
C GLY A 419 -5.70 18.08 -0.26
N GLY A 420 -5.01 17.58 0.77
CA GLY A 420 -3.54 17.64 0.86
C GLY A 420 -3.01 19.02 1.24
N LYS A 421 -3.86 19.86 1.84
CA LYS A 421 -3.50 21.18 2.36
C LYS A 421 -2.64 21.05 3.60
N ASP A 422 -1.63 21.89 3.73
CA ASP A 422 -0.72 21.84 4.88
C ASP A 422 -1.44 22.26 6.17
N ILE A 423 -1.08 21.63 7.29
CA ILE A 423 -1.60 22.01 8.60
C ILE A 423 -0.89 23.29 9.04
N ASN A 424 -1.62 24.40 8.99
CA ASN A 424 -1.19 25.73 9.42
C ASN A 424 -2.42 26.57 9.83
N SER A 425 -2.20 27.75 10.41
CA SER A 425 -3.28 28.61 10.91
C SER A 425 -4.26 29.06 9.83
N GLU A 426 -3.79 29.34 8.62
CA GLU A 426 -4.63 29.80 7.50
C GLU A 426 -5.60 28.71 7.03
N ASN A 427 -5.08 27.52 6.73
CA ASN A 427 -5.90 26.40 6.28
C ASN A 427 -6.82 25.88 7.39
N ALA A 428 -6.38 25.92 8.65
CA ALA A 428 -7.21 25.56 9.80
C ALA A 428 -8.36 26.55 9.98
N GLN A 429 -8.11 27.86 9.85
CA GLN A 429 -9.15 28.88 9.91
C GLN A 429 -10.20 28.69 8.81
N ALA A 430 -9.77 28.45 7.56
CA ALA A 430 -10.67 28.20 6.45
C ALA A 430 -11.57 26.96 6.66
N LEU A 431 -11.02 25.88 7.24
CA LEU A 431 -11.83 24.71 7.60
C LEU A 431 -12.74 24.99 8.81
N SER A 432 -12.29 25.79 9.77
CA SER A 432 -13.08 26.14 10.95
C SER A 432 -14.33 26.94 10.57
N GLU A 433 -14.19 27.88 9.62
CA GLU A 433 -15.30 28.64 9.06
C GLU A 433 -16.31 27.74 8.34
N LEU A 434 -15.82 26.76 7.57
CA LEU A 434 -16.67 25.83 6.83
C LEU A 434 -17.40 24.85 7.76
N TRP A 435 -16.71 24.32 8.77
CA TRP A 435 -17.25 23.28 9.65
C TRP A 435 -17.98 23.83 10.88
N GLY A 436 -17.79 25.10 11.22
CA GLY A 436 -18.41 25.75 12.36
C GLY A 436 -17.82 25.33 13.72
N PHE A 437 -16.56 24.88 13.75
CA PHE A 437 -15.82 24.57 14.97
C PHE A 437 -14.31 24.79 14.78
N GLU A 438 -13.57 24.98 15.87
CA GLU A 438 -12.12 25.21 15.83
C GLU A 438 -11.35 23.96 15.36
N VAL A 439 -10.53 24.12 14.32
CA VAL A 439 -9.65 23.08 13.79
C VAL A 439 -8.22 23.26 14.32
N PRO A 440 -7.57 22.21 14.85
CA PRO A 440 -6.21 22.33 15.41
C PRO A 440 -5.16 22.72 14.36
N THR A 441 -4.20 23.56 14.76
CA THR A 441 -3.16 24.14 13.87
C THR A 441 -1.82 23.41 13.90
N ASN A 442 -1.64 22.42 14.78
CA ASN A 442 -0.41 21.65 14.92
C ASN A 442 -0.52 20.28 14.25
N GLN A 443 0.56 19.75 13.69
CA GLN A 443 0.57 18.38 13.17
C GLN A 443 0.29 17.37 14.29
N GLY A 444 -0.33 16.24 13.94
CA GLY A 444 -0.55 15.14 14.86
C GLY A 444 0.55 14.08 14.81
N LEU A 445 0.44 13.11 15.70
CA LEU A 445 1.29 11.92 15.74
C LEU A 445 1.05 11.04 14.51
N ILE A 446 2.11 10.68 13.78
CA ILE A 446 2.01 9.65 12.75
C ILE A 446 1.88 8.26 13.38
N THR A 447 1.47 7.27 12.59
CA THR A 447 1.20 5.89 13.05
C THR A 447 2.30 5.31 13.95
N SER A 448 3.57 5.47 13.58
CA SER A 448 4.69 4.92 14.34
C SER A 448 4.99 5.72 15.63
N GLU A 449 4.77 7.04 15.61
CA GLU A 449 4.86 7.90 16.80
C GLU A 449 3.73 7.63 17.79
N MET A 450 2.55 7.20 17.34
CA MET A 450 1.49 6.73 18.25
C MET A 450 1.96 5.53 19.07
N ILE A 451 2.72 4.61 18.46
CA ILE A 451 3.27 3.45 19.17
C ILE A 451 4.40 3.85 20.11
N ASP A 452 5.24 4.82 19.72
CA ASP A 452 6.27 5.36 20.63
C ASP A 452 5.65 6.08 21.82
N ALA A 453 4.64 6.92 21.58
CA ALA A 453 3.89 7.57 22.64
C ALA A 453 3.23 6.53 23.57
N ALA A 454 2.68 5.44 23.04
CA ALA A 454 2.18 4.34 23.85
C ALA A 454 3.28 3.66 24.69
N ALA A 455 4.46 3.41 24.10
CA ALA A 455 5.59 2.82 24.79
C ALA A 455 6.09 3.70 25.96
N ASP A 456 6.06 5.02 25.78
CA ASP A 456 6.49 6.01 26.77
C ASP A 456 5.41 6.34 27.81
N GLY A 457 4.20 5.75 27.71
CA GLY A 457 3.08 6.08 28.59
C GLY A 457 2.46 7.46 28.31
N ASN A 458 2.66 7.96 27.09
CA ASN A 458 2.17 9.24 26.59
C ASN A 458 0.92 9.13 25.71
N LEU A 459 0.35 7.93 25.54
CA LEU A 459 -0.90 7.71 24.83
C LEU A 459 -1.92 7.01 25.74
N ASP A 460 -3.05 7.66 26.00
CA ASP A 460 -4.09 7.15 26.90
C ASP A 460 -5.21 6.41 26.15
N VAL A 461 -5.51 6.85 24.92
CA VAL A 461 -6.58 6.30 24.08
C VAL A 461 -6.05 5.99 22.69
N LEU A 462 -6.23 4.75 22.24
CA LEU A 462 -5.95 4.34 20.86
C LEU A 462 -7.21 3.75 20.22
N VAL A 463 -7.71 4.40 19.17
CA VAL A 463 -8.83 3.89 18.36
C VAL A 463 -8.29 3.40 17.02
N SER A 464 -8.47 2.11 16.73
CA SER A 464 -8.03 1.48 15.49
C SER A 464 -9.22 0.98 14.68
N VAL A 465 -9.36 1.47 13.46
CA VAL A 465 -10.27 0.89 12.46
C VAL A 465 -9.49 -0.13 11.65
N GLY A 466 -9.76 -1.40 11.90
CA GLY A 466 -9.01 -2.52 11.37
C GLY A 466 -7.49 -2.44 11.60
N GLY A 467 -6.75 -3.25 10.84
CA GLY A 467 -5.30 -3.34 10.94
C GLY A 467 -4.83 -4.26 12.08
N ASN A 468 -3.52 -4.52 12.09
CA ASN A 468 -2.86 -5.33 13.11
C ASN A 468 -1.40 -4.91 13.25
N PHE A 469 -1.09 -4.02 14.19
CA PHE A 469 0.25 -3.46 14.33
C PHE A 469 1.30 -4.52 14.64
N LEU A 470 0.93 -5.61 15.34
CA LEU A 470 1.83 -6.73 15.64
C LEU A 470 2.38 -7.42 14.38
N GLU A 471 1.59 -7.46 13.31
CA GLU A 471 2.04 -8.05 12.03
C GLU A 471 2.56 -6.99 11.07
N VAL A 472 2.27 -5.71 11.33
CA VAL A 472 2.50 -4.66 10.34
C VAL A 472 3.75 -3.85 10.61
N LEU A 473 4.03 -3.53 11.86
CA LEU A 473 5.15 -2.65 12.21
C LEU A 473 6.43 -3.45 12.53
N PRO A 474 7.61 -2.83 12.35
CA PRO A 474 8.89 -3.35 12.85
C PRO A 474 8.85 -3.65 14.35
N ASP A 475 9.62 -4.65 14.77
CA ASP A 475 9.78 -5.03 16.19
C ASP A 475 8.44 -5.37 16.89
N PRO A 476 7.85 -6.54 16.60
CA PRO A 476 6.54 -6.93 17.13
C PRO A 476 6.51 -7.01 18.66
N ASP A 477 7.62 -7.35 19.31
CA ASP A 477 7.72 -7.43 20.78
C ASP A 477 7.64 -6.05 21.43
N TYR A 478 8.28 -5.05 20.83
CA TYR A 478 8.12 -3.65 21.22
C TYR A 478 6.68 -3.17 21.02
N VAL A 479 6.09 -3.46 19.87
CA VAL A 479 4.71 -3.06 19.55
C VAL A 479 3.73 -3.68 20.55
N GLU A 480 3.89 -4.97 20.86
CA GLU A 480 3.09 -5.65 21.88
C GLU A 480 3.21 -4.97 23.24
N THR A 481 4.44 -4.69 23.67
CA THR A 481 4.73 -4.02 24.95
C THR A 481 4.12 -2.63 25.01
N ALA A 482 4.21 -1.85 23.93
CA ALA A 482 3.65 -0.52 23.82
C ALA A 482 2.12 -0.54 23.90
N LEU A 483 1.47 -1.42 23.12
CA LEU A 483 0.01 -1.53 23.11
C LEU A 483 -0.55 -1.96 24.47
N LYS A 484 0.15 -2.82 25.22
CA LYS A 484 -0.23 -3.24 26.58
C LYS A 484 -0.16 -2.11 27.61
N LYS A 485 0.44 -0.96 27.29
CA LYS A 485 0.48 0.22 28.19
C LYS A 485 -0.67 1.19 27.97
N VAL A 486 -1.36 1.14 26.82
CA VAL A 486 -2.45 2.09 26.51
C VAL A 486 -3.67 1.78 27.38
N PRO A 487 -4.10 2.70 28.28
CA PRO A 487 -5.26 2.56 29.14
C PRO A 487 -6.53 2.09 28.41
N LEU A 488 -6.92 2.78 27.35
CA LEU A 488 -8.07 2.41 26.51
C LEU A 488 -7.65 2.07 25.08
N ARG A 489 -7.89 0.82 24.68
CA ARG A 489 -7.79 0.40 23.27
C ARG A 489 -9.16 0.10 22.70
N VAL A 490 -9.49 0.74 21.58
CA VAL A 490 -10.74 0.53 20.85
C VAL A 490 -10.43 -0.05 19.47
N HIS A 491 -11.09 -1.15 19.13
CA HIS A 491 -10.94 -1.81 17.84
C HIS A 491 -12.27 -1.86 17.11
N LEU A 492 -12.39 -1.10 16.02
CA LEU A 492 -13.54 -1.11 15.12
C LEU A 492 -13.18 -1.99 13.92
N ASP A 493 -13.70 -3.22 13.87
CA ASP A 493 -13.31 -4.21 12.84
C ASP A 493 -14.46 -5.16 12.52
N ILE A 494 -14.34 -5.85 11.40
CA ILE A 494 -15.27 -6.91 10.99
C ILE A 494 -14.82 -8.28 11.51
N MET A 495 -13.57 -8.43 11.96
CA MET A 495 -12.98 -9.70 12.43
C MET A 495 -12.08 -9.51 13.64
N CYS A 496 -11.81 -10.59 14.38
CA CYS A 496 -10.81 -10.59 15.44
C CYS A 496 -9.38 -10.66 14.88
N SER A 497 -8.46 -9.94 15.52
CA SER A 497 -7.02 -9.98 15.26
C SER A 497 -6.23 -10.18 16.57
N PRO A 498 -4.97 -10.64 16.51
CA PRO A 498 -4.18 -10.93 17.70
C PRO A 498 -3.98 -9.72 18.62
N GLN A 499 -3.84 -8.51 18.06
CA GLN A 499 -3.68 -7.30 18.87
C GLN A 499 -4.89 -7.02 19.79
N MET A 500 -6.09 -7.44 19.39
CA MET A 500 -7.30 -7.31 20.20
C MET A 500 -7.26 -8.20 21.45
N LEU A 501 -6.46 -9.28 21.41
CA LEU A 501 -6.37 -10.27 22.49
C LEU A 501 -5.26 -9.96 23.50
N LEU A 502 -4.41 -8.96 23.24
CA LEU A 502 -3.41 -8.50 24.19
C LEU A 502 -4.09 -8.06 25.49
N ASP A 503 -3.41 -8.25 26.61
CA ASP A 503 -3.96 -7.91 27.91
C ASP A 503 -4.27 -6.40 28.02
N PRO A 504 -5.44 -6.02 28.58
CA PRO A 504 -5.77 -4.62 28.82
C PRO A 504 -4.78 -3.99 29.82
N ALA A 505 -4.36 -2.75 29.55
CA ALA A 505 -3.82 -1.91 30.61
C ALA A 505 -4.95 -1.62 31.61
N GLU A 506 -6.07 -1.10 31.10
CA GLU A 506 -7.32 -0.89 31.86
C GLU A 506 -8.53 -1.46 31.10
N THR A 507 -8.78 -1.05 29.85
CA THR A 507 -9.96 -1.49 29.08
C THR A 507 -9.65 -1.70 27.60
N VAL A 508 -10.18 -2.79 27.03
CA VAL A 508 -10.24 -3.04 25.58
C VAL A 508 -11.69 -3.13 25.13
N ILE A 509 -12.07 -2.37 24.10
CA ILE A 509 -13.41 -2.40 23.49
C ILE A 509 -13.30 -2.87 22.05
N LEU A 510 -14.13 -3.83 21.67
CA LEU A 510 -14.33 -4.28 20.30
C LEU A 510 -15.67 -3.75 19.80
N LEU A 511 -15.69 -3.17 18.61
CA LEU A 511 -16.88 -2.60 18.00
C LEU A 511 -17.08 -3.24 16.61
N PRO A 512 -18.26 -3.83 16.32
CA PRO A 512 -18.52 -4.49 15.06
C PRO A 512 -18.76 -3.48 13.94
N ALA A 513 -17.98 -3.60 12.86
CA ALA A 513 -18.11 -2.75 11.67
C ALA A 513 -18.89 -3.44 10.54
N THR A 514 -19.55 -2.63 9.71
CA THR A 514 -20.08 -3.07 8.42
C THR A 514 -18.97 -3.17 7.38
N THR A 515 -19.12 -4.01 6.35
CA THR A 515 -18.30 -3.86 5.14
C THR A 515 -18.88 -2.77 4.25
N ARG A 516 -18.09 -2.25 3.29
CA ARG A 516 -18.56 -1.22 2.35
C ARG A 516 -19.85 -1.58 1.60
N TYR A 517 -20.09 -2.87 1.37
CA TYR A 517 -21.28 -3.35 0.65
C TYR A 517 -22.54 -3.34 1.50
N GLU A 518 -22.42 -3.12 2.80
CA GLU A 518 -23.53 -3.10 3.76
C GLU A 518 -23.93 -1.67 4.16
N ILE A 519 -23.12 -0.67 3.79
CA ILE A 519 -23.35 0.73 4.16
C ILE A 519 -24.55 1.28 3.37
N PRO A 520 -25.61 1.73 4.05
CA PRO A 520 -26.80 2.25 3.39
C PRO A 520 -26.51 3.42 2.46
N GLY A 521 -27.12 3.42 1.27
CA GLY A 521 -26.95 4.46 0.26
C GLY A 521 -25.67 4.38 -0.57
N GLY A 522 -24.82 3.38 -0.33
CA GLY A 522 -23.56 3.19 -1.04
C GLY A 522 -22.49 4.22 -0.68
N VAL A 523 -21.29 4.00 -1.21
CA VAL A 523 -20.05 4.67 -0.78
C VAL A 523 -19.09 4.82 -1.95
N THR A 524 -18.00 5.55 -1.77
CA THR A 524 -17.01 5.77 -2.81
C THR A 524 -15.61 5.36 -2.41
N GLU A 525 -14.82 4.91 -3.38
CA GLU A 525 -13.38 4.73 -3.21
C GLU A 525 -12.60 5.49 -4.28
N THR A 526 -11.35 5.78 -3.96
CA THR A 526 -10.41 6.36 -4.91
C THR A 526 -9.24 5.41 -5.15
N ASN A 527 -9.01 5.10 -6.43
CA ASN A 527 -8.00 4.14 -6.86
C ASN A 527 -6.63 4.80 -7.14
N THR A 528 -5.64 4.01 -7.56
CA THR A 528 -4.27 4.46 -7.87
C THR A 528 -4.20 5.55 -8.94
N GLU A 529 -5.08 5.50 -9.94
CA GLU A 529 -5.07 6.48 -11.03
C GLU A 529 -6.04 7.64 -10.79
N ARG A 530 -6.42 7.87 -9.53
CA ARG A 530 -7.23 9.02 -9.09
C ARG A 530 -8.69 8.94 -9.52
N ARG A 531 -9.16 7.75 -9.88
CA ARG A 531 -10.55 7.51 -10.22
C ARG A 531 -11.36 7.33 -8.95
N VAL A 532 -12.37 8.16 -8.78
CA VAL A 532 -13.37 8.10 -7.71
C VAL A 532 -14.55 7.31 -8.22
N ILE A 533 -14.90 6.22 -7.54
CA ILE A 533 -15.78 5.18 -8.05
C ILE A 533 -16.85 4.89 -7.01
N PHE A 534 -18.12 4.84 -7.44
CA PHE A 534 -19.22 4.48 -6.58
C PHE A 534 -19.38 2.97 -6.44
N SER A 535 -19.50 2.52 -5.19
CA SER A 535 -19.89 1.18 -4.81
C SER A 535 -21.27 1.23 -4.17
N PRO A 536 -22.28 0.55 -4.74
CA PRO A 536 -23.62 0.54 -4.16
C PRO A 536 -23.66 -0.24 -2.85
N GLU A 537 -24.69 0.02 -2.05
CA GLU A 537 -25.15 -0.95 -1.06
C GLU A 537 -25.63 -2.21 -1.78
N ILE A 538 -25.27 -3.38 -1.26
CA ILE A 538 -25.64 -4.67 -1.83
C ILE A 538 -26.53 -5.41 -0.83
N PRO A 539 -27.78 -5.76 -1.21
CA PRO A 539 -28.66 -6.58 -0.40
C PRO A 539 -28.03 -7.94 -0.11
N GLY A 540 -28.02 -8.32 1.17
CA GLY A 540 -27.38 -9.56 1.62
C GLY A 540 -27.41 -9.71 3.13
N ARG A 541 -26.59 -10.64 3.63
CA ARG A 541 -26.43 -10.86 5.07
C ARG A 541 -26.00 -9.55 5.76
N ARG A 542 -26.51 -9.31 6.97
CA ARG A 542 -26.08 -8.26 7.91
C ARG A 542 -25.69 -8.96 9.21
N ILE A 543 -24.69 -8.43 9.90
CA ILE A 543 -24.04 -9.11 11.03
C ILE A 543 -24.39 -8.40 12.33
N GLY A 544 -25.19 -9.07 13.18
CA GLY A 544 -25.52 -8.62 14.52
C GLY A 544 -25.90 -7.13 14.58
N GLU A 545 -25.18 -6.39 15.42
CA GLU A 545 -25.32 -4.94 15.60
C GLU A 545 -24.20 -4.15 14.89
N ALA A 546 -23.60 -4.69 13.83
CA ALA A 546 -22.55 -4.00 13.09
C ALA A 546 -23.01 -2.65 12.53
N ARG A 547 -22.17 -1.62 12.68
CA ARG A 547 -22.46 -0.25 12.22
C ARG A 547 -21.40 0.27 11.23
N PRO A 548 -21.77 1.17 10.30
CA PRO A 548 -20.82 1.91 9.50
C PRO A 548 -19.88 2.74 10.37
N GLU A 549 -18.58 2.67 10.07
CA GLU A 549 -17.55 3.31 10.87
C GLU A 549 -17.72 4.84 10.90
N TRP A 550 -18.12 5.44 9.77
CA TRP A 550 -18.40 6.88 9.70
C TRP A 550 -19.44 7.34 10.73
N GLN A 551 -20.48 6.54 10.99
CA GLN A 551 -21.49 6.86 12.01
C GLN A 551 -20.92 6.78 13.41
N VAL A 552 -20.11 5.74 13.67
CA VAL A 552 -19.49 5.51 14.98
C VAL A 552 -18.59 6.67 15.37
N PHE A 553 -17.78 7.19 14.44
CA PHE A 553 -16.92 8.36 14.70
C PHE A 553 -17.71 9.63 14.99
N LEU A 554 -18.75 9.91 14.20
CA LEU A 554 -19.58 11.10 14.43
C LEU A 554 -20.32 11.00 15.76
N ASP A 555 -20.93 9.86 16.06
CA ASP A 555 -21.62 9.61 17.33
C ASP A 555 -20.70 9.70 18.55
N LEU A 556 -19.45 9.26 18.40
CA LEU A 556 -18.43 9.40 19.43
C LEU A 556 -18.09 10.86 19.65
N ALA A 557 -17.77 11.61 18.59
CA ALA A 557 -17.44 13.02 18.69
C ALA A 557 -18.59 13.87 19.24
N LYS A 558 -19.85 13.55 18.92
CA LYS A 558 -21.04 14.17 19.52
C LYS A 558 -21.12 13.94 21.03
N ARG A 559 -20.78 12.75 21.52
CA ARG A 559 -20.76 12.47 22.96
C ARG A 559 -19.59 13.16 23.66
N VAL A 560 -18.46 13.31 22.98
CA VAL A 560 -17.30 14.06 23.51
C VAL A 560 -17.60 15.55 23.58
N ASN A 561 -18.22 16.11 22.54
CA ASN A 561 -18.62 17.53 22.48
C ASN A 561 -20.07 17.70 22.00
N PRO A 562 -21.06 17.65 22.90
CA PRO A 562 -22.48 17.76 22.54
C PRO A 562 -22.88 19.08 21.88
N HIS A 563 -22.12 20.16 22.10
CA HIS A 563 -22.40 21.45 21.47
C HIS A 563 -22.15 21.46 19.96
N LEU A 564 -21.35 20.51 19.45
CA LEU A 564 -21.05 20.38 18.02
C LEU A 564 -21.96 19.36 17.32
N ALA A 565 -23.05 18.94 17.95
CA ALA A 565 -23.85 17.82 17.46
C ALA A 565 -24.44 18.06 16.06
N ASP A 566 -24.83 19.29 15.77
CA ASP A 566 -25.39 19.69 14.48
C ASP A 566 -24.31 19.67 13.38
N GLN A 567 -23.10 20.16 13.67
CA GLN A 567 -21.96 20.21 12.75
C GLN A 567 -21.39 18.82 12.42
N LEU A 568 -21.69 17.83 13.27
CA LEU A 568 -21.22 16.45 13.17
C LEU A 568 -22.33 15.48 12.72
N SER A 569 -23.40 16.00 12.11
CA SER A 569 -24.53 15.19 11.64
C SER A 569 -24.60 15.16 10.11
N PHE A 570 -24.77 13.96 9.56
CA PHE A 570 -25.13 13.75 8.16
C PHE A 570 -26.33 12.81 8.09
N GLU A 571 -27.27 13.10 7.20
CA GLU A 571 -28.44 12.25 6.97
C GLU A 571 -28.04 10.90 6.35
N ASN A 572 -27.12 10.94 5.38
CA ASN A 572 -26.69 9.77 4.60
C ASN A 572 -25.34 10.03 3.90
N THR A 573 -24.81 9.02 3.20
CA THR A 573 -23.54 9.11 2.48
C THR A 573 -23.58 10.08 1.30
N ALA A 574 -24.74 10.40 0.73
CA ALA A 574 -24.84 11.43 -0.30
C ALA A 574 -24.59 12.84 0.27
N ALA A 575 -25.12 13.14 1.46
CA ALA A 575 -24.82 14.39 2.17
C ALA A 575 -23.33 14.54 2.50
N ILE A 576 -22.67 13.45 2.91
CA ILE A 576 -21.22 13.44 3.15
C ILE A 576 -20.47 13.81 1.86
N ARG A 577 -20.84 13.23 0.73
CA ARG A 577 -20.20 13.53 -0.57
C ARG A 577 -20.45 14.96 -1.04
N GLN A 578 -21.60 15.56 -0.71
CA GLN A 578 -21.84 16.98 -0.98
C GLN A 578 -20.85 17.86 -0.22
N GLU A 579 -20.59 17.57 1.06
CA GLU A 579 -19.60 18.32 1.83
C GLU A 579 -18.17 18.07 1.32
N ILE A 580 -17.81 16.81 1.00
CA ILE A 580 -16.50 16.49 0.40
C ILE A 580 -16.24 17.33 -0.86
N ALA A 581 -17.24 17.48 -1.74
CA ALA A 581 -17.10 18.26 -2.97
C ALA A 581 -16.81 19.75 -2.71
N GLN A 582 -17.24 20.29 -1.57
CA GLN A 582 -16.98 21.67 -1.16
C GLN A 582 -15.59 21.81 -0.51
N VAL A 583 -15.24 20.87 0.37
CA VAL A 583 -14.00 20.90 1.16
C VAL A 583 -12.77 20.56 0.30
N VAL A 584 -12.95 19.65 -0.65
CA VAL A 584 -11.91 19.09 -1.52
C VAL A 584 -12.29 19.41 -2.98
N PRO A 585 -11.96 20.60 -3.51
CA PRO A 585 -12.45 21.04 -4.82
C PRO A 585 -12.12 20.10 -5.99
N GLN A 586 -10.97 19.41 -5.96
CA GLN A 586 -10.61 18.43 -6.99
C GLN A 586 -11.56 17.20 -7.02
N TYR A 587 -12.31 16.97 -5.93
CA TYR A 587 -13.34 15.95 -5.84
C TYR A 587 -14.73 16.44 -6.25
N ALA A 588 -14.89 17.69 -6.70
CA ALA A 588 -16.13 18.17 -7.29
C ALA A 588 -16.54 17.25 -8.45
N GLY A 589 -17.67 16.55 -8.28
CA GLY A 589 -18.07 15.41 -9.07
C GLY A 589 -18.56 14.24 -8.20
N ILE A 590 -17.96 14.05 -7.02
CA ILE A 590 -18.28 12.96 -6.09
C ILE A 590 -19.75 12.98 -5.62
N GLN A 591 -20.33 14.17 -5.44
CA GLN A 591 -21.72 14.39 -5.03
C GLN A 591 -22.75 13.92 -6.08
N HIS A 592 -22.31 13.68 -7.32
CA HIS A 592 -23.19 13.25 -8.41
C HIS A 592 -23.22 11.73 -8.59
N LEU A 593 -22.29 10.99 -7.98
CA LEU A 593 -22.25 9.54 -8.12
C LEU A 593 -23.41 8.91 -7.33
N LYS A 594 -24.16 7.98 -7.89
CA LYS A 594 -25.35 7.40 -7.23
C LYS A 594 -25.57 5.92 -7.54
N GLU A 595 -25.06 5.45 -8.67
CA GLU A 595 -25.35 4.12 -9.18
C GLU A 595 -24.08 3.35 -9.55
N ALA A 596 -24.18 2.01 -9.58
CA ALA A 596 -23.06 1.16 -9.93
C ALA A 596 -22.55 1.50 -11.35
N GLY A 597 -21.26 1.81 -11.46
CA GLY A 597 -20.64 2.24 -12.72
C GLY A 597 -20.34 3.74 -12.76
N ASP A 598 -20.98 4.54 -11.91
CA ASP A 598 -20.66 5.95 -11.76
C ASP A 598 -19.22 6.12 -11.26
N GLN A 599 -18.47 6.95 -11.99
CA GLN A 599 -17.10 7.30 -11.64
C GLN A 599 -16.67 8.59 -12.36
N PHE A 600 -15.64 9.23 -11.81
CA PHE A 600 -14.87 10.26 -12.52
C PHE A 600 -13.39 10.17 -12.12
N GLN A 601 -12.51 10.82 -12.87
CA GLN A 601 -11.08 10.88 -12.57
C GLN A 601 -10.69 12.33 -12.35
N TYR A 602 -10.29 12.67 -11.12
CA TYR A 602 -9.91 14.05 -10.83
C TYR A 602 -8.61 14.42 -11.54
N GLY A 603 -8.55 15.66 -12.04
CA GLY A 603 -7.46 16.13 -12.89
C GLY A 603 -7.39 15.47 -14.27
N GLY A 604 -8.42 14.69 -14.68
CA GLY A 604 -8.44 13.99 -15.95
C GLY A 604 -7.47 12.81 -16.02
N SER A 605 -7.19 12.33 -17.24
CA SER A 605 -6.31 11.16 -17.48
C SER A 605 -4.87 11.40 -17.04
N HIS A 606 -4.42 12.66 -17.06
CA HIS A 606 -3.05 13.06 -16.76
C HIS A 606 -3.01 14.28 -15.85
N LEU A 607 -2.22 14.21 -14.78
CA LEU A 607 -1.80 15.40 -14.05
C LEU A 607 -0.63 16.07 -14.76
N CYS A 608 -0.44 17.35 -14.48
CA CYS A 608 0.59 18.19 -15.09
C CYS A 608 0.53 18.20 -16.62
N PHE A 609 -0.68 18.04 -17.20
CA PHE A 609 -0.86 17.94 -18.65
C PHE A 609 -0.30 19.18 -19.36
N GLY A 610 0.48 18.97 -20.41
CA GLY A 610 1.19 20.06 -21.10
C GLY A 610 2.31 20.68 -20.26
N TRP A 611 2.85 19.94 -19.29
CA TRP A 611 3.90 20.39 -18.36
C TRP A 611 3.51 21.59 -17.49
N ASN A 612 2.23 21.68 -17.15
CA ASN A 612 1.71 22.66 -16.20
C ASN A 612 1.85 22.13 -14.76
N PHE A 613 2.94 22.48 -14.08
CA PHE A 613 3.21 22.01 -12.72
C PHE A 613 2.53 22.90 -11.68
N SER A 614 2.09 22.27 -10.58
CA SER A 614 1.43 22.95 -9.45
C SER A 614 2.43 23.42 -8.39
N THR A 615 3.72 23.49 -8.74
CA THR A 615 4.76 24.11 -7.90
C THR A 615 4.60 25.64 -7.90
N PRO A 616 5.14 26.34 -6.88
CA PRO A 616 5.02 27.79 -6.78
C PRO A 616 5.55 28.57 -8.00
N ASP A 617 6.55 28.03 -8.70
CA ASP A 617 7.18 28.62 -9.89
C ASP A 617 6.67 27.99 -11.21
N HIS A 618 5.66 27.12 -11.14
CA HIS A 618 5.09 26.37 -12.27
C HIS A 618 6.09 25.48 -13.05
N LYS A 619 7.24 25.18 -12.44
CA LYS A 619 8.28 24.31 -13.02
C LYS A 619 8.52 23.08 -12.15
N ALA A 620 8.84 21.95 -12.79
CA ALA A 620 9.26 20.76 -12.07
C ALA A 620 10.67 20.94 -11.51
N GLN A 621 10.93 20.38 -10.33
CA GLN A 621 12.21 20.54 -9.65
C GLN A 621 13.04 19.27 -9.76
N PHE A 622 14.23 19.39 -10.37
CA PHE A 622 15.30 18.43 -10.16
C PHE A 622 15.88 18.62 -8.76
N ILE A 623 16.11 17.52 -8.06
CA ILE A 623 16.66 17.55 -6.70
C ILE A 623 18.03 16.87 -6.71
N PRO A 624 19.12 17.52 -6.30
CA PRO A 624 20.43 16.88 -6.18
C PRO A 624 20.37 15.81 -5.07
N LEU A 625 20.79 14.60 -5.41
CA LEU A 625 20.72 13.45 -4.51
C LEU A 625 22.07 12.75 -4.45
N LEU A 626 22.54 12.49 -3.22
CA LEU A 626 23.73 11.71 -2.94
C LEU A 626 23.31 10.38 -2.31
N PRO A 627 23.63 9.24 -2.94
CA PRO A 627 23.36 7.93 -2.36
C PRO A 627 24.04 7.78 -1.01
N PRO A 628 23.35 7.26 0.03
CA PRO A 628 23.95 7.06 1.33
C PRO A 628 25.05 6.00 1.24
N GLU A 629 26.22 6.29 1.81
CA GLU A 629 27.33 5.36 1.86
C GLU A 629 27.06 4.29 2.92
N THR A 630 26.37 3.21 2.52
CA THR A 630 26.14 2.04 3.40
C THR A 630 27.02 0.89 2.92
N GLN A 631 28.21 0.76 3.49
CA GLN A 631 29.04 -0.42 3.25
C GLN A 631 28.61 -1.56 4.16
N LEU A 632 28.27 -2.71 3.56
CA LEU A 632 28.01 -3.92 4.32
C LEU A 632 29.32 -4.44 4.91
N PRO A 633 29.40 -4.70 6.23
CA PRO A 633 30.56 -5.35 6.81
C PRO A 633 30.77 -6.75 6.23
N ASP A 634 32.00 -7.26 6.28
CA ASP A 634 32.31 -8.61 5.81
C ASP A 634 31.44 -9.67 6.51
N GLY A 635 30.82 -10.54 5.73
CA GLY A 635 29.93 -11.61 6.23
C GLY A 635 28.51 -11.14 6.59
N TYR A 636 28.17 -9.88 6.35
CA TYR A 636 26.81 -9.36 6.50
C TYR A 636 26.08 -9.27 5.16
N PHE A 637 24.76 -9.31 5.24
CA PHE A 637 23.83 -9.26 4.12
C PHE A 637 22.77 -8.21 4.36
N ALA A 638 22.36 -7.52 3.30
CA ALA A 638 21.16 -6.70 3.32
C ALA A 638 19.92 -7.60 3.16
N VAL A 639 18.90 -7.40 3.99
CA VAL A 639 17.64 -8.14 3.97
C VAL A 639 16.53 -7.18 3.62
N ALA A 640 15.74 -7.51 2.60
CA ALA A 640 14.46 -6.86 2.35
C ALA A 640 13.31 -7.81 2.69
N THR A 641 12.23 -7.26 3.24
CA THR A 641 11.01 -8.04 3.42
C THR A 641 10.18 -8.08 2.14
N ARG A 642 9.56 -9.23 1.85
CA ARG A 642 8.72 -9.44 0.68
C ARG A 642 7.34 -9.98 1.05
N ARG A 643 6.40 -9.81 0.13
CA ARG A 643 5.11 -10.49 0.19
C ARG A 643 5.20 -11.82 -0.56
N GLY A 644 4.58 -12.84 0.01
CA GLY A 644 4.32 -14.12 -0.65
C GLY A 644 2.86 -14.17 -1.10
N LYS A 645 2.21 -15.33 -0.99
CA LYS A 645 0.76 -15.42 -1.24
C LYS A 645 -0.05 -14.84 -0.06
N GLN A 646 -0.23 -13.53 -0.07
CA GLN A 646 -0.92 -12.80 0.99
C GLN A 646 -1.61 -11.55 0.45
N PHE A 647 -2.53 -11.00 1.24
CA PHE A 647 -3.06 -9.66 1.03
C PHE A 647 -2.69 -8.80 2.23
N ASN A 648 -1.76 -7.86 2.04
CA ASN A 648 -1.14 -7.13 3.14
C ASN A 648 -0.68 -8.14 4.23
N SER A 649 -0.91 -7.90 5.52
CA SER A 649 -0.46 -8.80 6.59
C SER A 649 -1.27 -10.11 6.65
N MET A 650 -2.37 -10.21 5.90
CA MET A 650 -3.18 -11.42 5.87
C MET A 650 -2.54 -12.48 4.97
N VAL A 651 -1.75 -13.36 5.59
CA VAL A 651 -1.22 -14.57 4.95
C VAL A 651 -2.39 -15.44 4.47
N GLN A 652 -2.42 -15.72 3.18
CA GLN A 652 -3.48 -16.51 2.53
C GLN A 652 -3.04 -17.94 2.27
N GLU A 653 -1.75 -18.16 1.97
CA GLU A 653 -1.12 -19.50 1.86
C GLU A 653 0.32 -19.48 2.36
N ASP A 654 0.78 -20.64 2.80
CA ASP A 654 2.15 -20.81 3.30
C ASP A 654 3.19 -20.93 2.17
N LYS A 655 2.75 -21.26 0.95
CA LYS A 655 3.60 -21.40 -0.24
C LYS A 655 3.19 -20.37 -1.28
N ASP A 656 4.15 -19.61 -1.80
CA ASP A 656 3.95 -18.72 -2.93
C ASP A 656 3.88 -19.53 -4.24
N ALA A 657 2.75 -19.45 -4.93
CA ALA A 657 2.51 -20.19 -6.17
C ALA A 657 3.33 -19.68 -7.37
N ILE A 658 3.91 -18.48 -7.31
CA ILE A 658 4.76 -17.94 -8.39
C ILE A 658 6.22 -18.37 -8.18
N THR A 659 6.74 -18.24 -6.96
CA THR A 659 8.15 -18.53 -6.68
C THR A 659 8.39 -19.97 -6.25
N GLY A 660 7.40 -20.63 -5.64
CA GLY A 660 7.54 -21.93 -4.97
C GLY A 660 8.07 -21.83 -3.53
N ALA A 661 8.44 -20.64 -3.07
CA ALA A 661 8.99 -20.43 -1.73
C ALA A 661 7.92 -20.59 -0.64
N VAL A 662 8.31 -21.17 0.49
CA VAL A 662 7.48 -21.25 1.70
C VAL A 662 7.77 -20.07 2.65
N ARG A 663 6.94 -19.83 3.66
CA ARG A 663 7.09 -18.68 4.59
C ARG A 663 8.47 -18.58 5.26
N GLU A 664 9.04 -19.72 5.67
CA GLU A 664 10.37 -19.79 6.30
C GLU A 664 11.55 -19.66 5.31
N ALA A 665 11.27 -19.44 4.02
CA ALA A 665 12.31 -19.33 3.00
C ALA A 665 13.12 -18.03 3.13
N ILE A 666 14.44 -18.18 3.12
CA ILE A 666 15.41 -17.11 2.97
C ILE A 666 15.93 -17.16 1.55
N LEU A 667 15.45 -16.24 0.71
CA LEU A 667 15.85 -16.16 -0.69
C LEU A 667 17.29 -15.66 -0.76
N MET A 668 18.18 -16.46 -1.34
CA MET A 668 19.62 -16.20 -1.39
C MET A 668 20.18 -16.49 -2.78
N SER A 669 21.18 -15.72 -3.20
CA SER A 669 21.88 -15.95 -4.46
C SER A 669 22.65 -17.28 -4.41
N PRO A 670 22.65 -18.11 -5.48
CA PRO A 670 23.52 -19.27 -5.57
C PRO A 670 25.00 -18.95 -5.33
N LEU A 671 25.45 -17.76 -5.73
CA LEU A 671 26.84 -17.32 -5.53
C LEU A 671 27.18 -17.14 -4.05
N ASP A 672 26.29 -16.54 -3.27
CA ASP A 672 26.50 -16.36 -1.83
C ASP A 672 26.34 -17.66 -1.07
N ALA A 673 25.37 -18.50 -1.46
CA ALA A 673 25.22 -19.83 -0.91
C ALA A 673 26.49 -20.66 -1.12
N GLN A 674 27.11 -20.58 -2.30
CA GLN A 674 28.39 -21.23 -2.58
C GLN A 674 29.53 -20.69 -1.70
N LYS A 675 29.65 -19.37 -1.55
CA LYS A 675 30.67 -18.74 -0.66
C LYS A 675 30.51 -19.18 0.80
N LEU A 676 29.28 -19.37 1.26
CA LEU A 676 28.97 -19.78 2.64
C LEU A 676 28.90 -21.31 2.83
N GLY A 677 29.07 -22.12 1.78
CA GLY A 677 28.92 -23.58 1.87
C GLY A 677 27.51 -24.04 2.23
N LEU A 678 26.49 -23.28 1.79
CA LEU A 678 25.07 -23.53 2.02
C LEU A 678 24.41 -24.16 0.78
N LYS A 679 23.39 -24.99 1.01
CA LYS A 679 22.57 -25.63 -0.03
C LYS A 679 21.09 -25.27 0.12
N GLN A 680 20.32 -25.51 -0.95
CA GLN A 680 18.85 -25.44 -0.90
C GLN A 680 18.33 -26.24 0.31
N GLY A 681 17.54 -25.59 1.17
CA GLY A 681 16.92 -26.22 2.34
C GLY A 681 17.76 -26.23 3.61
N ASP A 682 19.04 -25.83 3.56
CA ASP A 682 19.87 -25.70 4.77
C ASP A 682 19.21 -24.72 5.75
N ARG A 683 19.15 -25.09 7.04
CA ARG A 683 18.65 -24.22 8.11
C ARG A 683 19.71 -23.20 8.49
N VAL A 684 19.32 -21.94 8.56
CA VAL A 684 20.20 -20.84 8.96
C VAL A 684 19.50 -19.91 9.94
N LEU A 685 20.31 -19.20 10.70
CA LEU A 685 19.91 -18.11 11.59
C LEU A 685 20.37 -16.79 10.95
N LEU A 686 19.44 -15.86 10.78
CA LEU A 686 19.74 -14.46 10.49
C LEU A 686 19.74 -13.70 11.80
N LYS A 687 20.78 -12.93 12.07
CA LYS A 687 20.95 -12.23 13.34
C LYS A 687 21.43 -10.80 13.15
N ASN A 688 20.85 -9.88 13.92
CA ASN A 688 21.36 -8.54 14.13
C ASN A 688 21.14 -8.11 15.60
N GLU A 689 21.32 -6.82 15.89
CA GLU A 689 21.15 -6.28 17.24
C GLU A 689 19.69 -6.24 17.72
N VAL A 690 18.74 -6.27 16.78
CA VAL A 690 17.30 -6.18 17.07
C VAL A 690 16.70 -7.55 17.36
N GLY A 691 17.11 -8.57 16.60
CA GLY A 691 16.54 -9.90 16.76
C GLY A 691 17.19 -10.99 15.93
N GLU A 692 16.54 -12.15 16.00
CA GLU A 692 16.98 -13.41 15.40
C GLU A 692 15.83 -14.03 14.61
N TYR A 693 16.12 -14.46 13.38
CA TYR A 693 15.16 -15.11 12.50
C TYR A 693 15.71 -16.43 11.99
N GLN A 694 14.99 -17.52 12.24
CA GLN A 694 15.34 -18.85 11.74
C GLN A 694 14.57 -19.15 10.46
N GLY A 695 15.27 -19.64 9.45
CA GLY A 695 14.66 -20.01 8.17
C GLY A 695 15.47 -21.06 7.42
N LYS A 696 15.05 -21.32 6.18
CA LYS A 696 15.69 -22.26 5.27
C LYS A 696 16.13 -21.58 3.99
N ILE A 697 17.34 -21.89 3.53
CA ILE A 697 17.87 -21.33 2.30
C ILE A 697 17.00 -21.75 1.11
N TYR A 698 16.61 -20.75 0.32
CA TYR A 698 15.93 -20.90 -0.96
C TYR A 698 16.76 -20.19 -2.03
N LEU A 699 17.41 -20.96 -2.89
CA LEU A 699 18.24 -20.43 -3.97
C LEU A 699 17.36 -19.69 -4.98
N ALA A 700 17.73 -18.45 -5.25
CA ALA A 700 16.91 -17.51 -6.01
C ALA A 700 17.80 -16.57 -6.86
N SER A 701 17.27 -16.08 -7.97
CA SER A 701 17.91 -15.06 -8.83
C SER A 701 17.86 -13.66 -8.19
N ILE A 702 18.55 -13.51 -7.07
CA ILE A 702 18.67 -12.28 -6.28
C ILE A 702 20.09 -11.72 -6.39
N GLN A 703 20.22 -10.39 -6.32
CA GLN A 703 21.50 -9.68 -6.31
C GLN A 703 22.40 -10.20 -5.18
N PRO A 704 23.65 -10.65 -5.45
CA PRO A 704 24.57 -11.09 -4.42
C PRO A 704 24.77 -10.04 -3.31
N GLY A 705 24.96 -10.49 -2.07
CA GLY A 705 25.01 -9.64 -0.87
C GLY A 705 23.62 -9.28 -0.31
N ASN A 706 22.54 -9.69 -0.99
CA ASN A 706 21.16 -9.40 -0.57
C ASN A 706 20.37 -10.69 -0.31
N LEU A 707 19.41 -10.59 0.60
CA LEU A 707 18.47 -11.63 0.98
C LEU A 707 17.04 -11.08 0.93
N GLN A 708 16.07 -11.96 0.70
CA GLN A 708 14.66 -11.64 0.95
C GLN A 708 14.02 -12.66 1.89
N ILE A 709 13.18 -12.16 2.80
CA ILE A 709 12.38 -12.97 3.73
C ILE A 709 10.92 -12.53 3.70
N HIS A 710 10.01 -13.42 4.09
CA HIS A 710 8.59 -13.09 4.08
C HIS A 710 8.20 -12.14 5.22
N TRP A 711 7.33 -11.19 4.89
CA TRP A 711 6.62 -10.34 5.84
C TRP A 711 5.26 -10.98 6.18
N PRO A 712 4.85 -11.09 7.45
CA PRO A 712 5.36 -10.34 8.61
C PRO A 712 6.50 -11.00 9.39
N GLU A 713 6.89 -12.23 9.07
CA GLU A 713 7.82 -13.02 9.89
C GLU A 713 9.20 -12.36 10.02
N GLY A 714 9.62 -11.58 9.03
CA GLY A 714 10.85 -10.79 9.06
C GLY A 714 10.82 -9.55 9.96
N ASN A 715 9.67 -9.13 10.51
CA ASN A 715 9.57 -7.90 11.32
C ASN A 715 10.48 -7.91 12.56
N ILE A 716 10.82 -9.10 13.06
CA ILE A 716 11.70 -9.28 14.22
C ILE A 716 13.15 -8.80 13.98
N LEU A 717 13.55 -8.63 12.71
CA LEU A 717 14.88 -8.13 12.35
C LEU A 717 14.88 -6.62 12.11
N LEU A 718 13.72 -5.97 12.08
CA LEU A 718 13.57 -4.58 11.62
C LEU A 718 13.68 -3.61 12.79
N ASP A 719 14.52 -2.58 12.64
CA ASP A 719 14.70 -1.54 13.65
C ASP A 719 13.53 -0.53 13.64
N LYS A 720 12.75 -0.53 14.72
CA LYS A 720 11.63 0.40 14.96
C LYS A 720 11.99 1.89 14.91
N LYS A 721 13.25 2.24 15.17
CA LYS A 721 13.72 3.64 15.21
C LYS A 721 14.08 4.16 13.82
N GLN A 722 14.40 3.28 12.88
CA GLN A 722 14.77 3.70 11.53
C GLN A 722 13.53 4.06 10.73
N ARG A 723 13.39 5.35 10.44
CA ARG A 723 12.28 5.91 9.67
C ARG A 723 12.80 6.95 8.71
N SER A 724 12.04 7.21 7.65
CA SER A 724 12.36 8.32 6.79
C SER A 724 12.12 9.67 7.47
N PRO A 725 12.96 10.69 7.23
CA PRO A 725 12.94 11.91 8.03
C PRO A 725 11.74 12.81 7.76
N ILE A 726 11.10 12.72 6.59
CA ILE A 726 10.00 13.62 6.21
C ILE A 726 8.64 12.92 6.33
N ALA A 727 8.52 11.74 5.74
CA ALA A 727 7.29 10.97 5.71
C ALA A 727 7.14 10.01 6.89
N GLY A 728 8.20 9.77 7.67
CA GLY A 728 8.17 8.91 8.85
C GLY A 728 7.87 7.44 8.52
N ILE A 729 8.13 7.00 7.29
CA ILE A 729 7.90 5.60 6.92
C ILE A 729 8.92 4.71 7.61
N PRO A 730 8.53 3.58 8.23
CA PRO A 730 9.50 2.67 8.80
C PRO A 730 10.41 2.03 7.75
N ASN A 731 11.64 1.69 8.13
CA ASN A 731 12.54 0.88 7.33
C ASN A 731 12.12 -0.60 7.39
N TYR A 732 11.77 -1.19 6.25
CA TYR A 732 11.41 -2.61 6.15
C TYR A 732 12.55 -3.49 5.64
N ASN A 733 13.78 -3.00 5.85
CA ASN A 733 15.02 -3.68 5.54
C ASN A 733 15.90 -3.80 6.78
N ALA A 734 16.82 -4.75 6.77
CA ALA A 734 17.78 -4.98 7.85
C ALA A 734 19.16 -5.34 7.30
N ILE A 735 20.17 -5.22 8.14
CA ILE A 735 21.51 -5.75 7.89
C ILE A 735 21.72 -6.89 8.89
N VAL A 736 22.10 -8.08 8.41
CA VAL A 736 22.18 -9.28 9.25
C VAL A 736 23.44 -10.09 8.96
N ARG A 737 23.89 -10.85 9.96
CA ARG A 737 24.83 -11.96 9.77
C ARG A 737 24.06 -13.25 9.49
N VAL A 738 24.59 -14.10 8.62
CA VAL A 738 24.05 -15.44 8.34
C VAL A 738 24.88 -16.49 9.08
N GLU A 739 24.22 -17.31 9.89
CA GLU A 739 24.86 -18.41 10.63
C GLU A 739 24.24 -19.75 10.25
N LYS A 740 25.09 -20.72 9.89
CA LYS A 740 24.63 -22.08 9.61
C LYS A 740 24.22 -22.77 10.92
N MET A 741 23.01 -23.32 10.96
CA MET A 741 22.57 -24.11 12.12
C MET A 741 23.08 -25.55 11.98
N ALA A 742 23.57 -26.12 13.09
CA ALA A 742 23.87 -27.55 13.15
C ALA A 742 22.58 -28.36 12.96
N VAL A 743 22.70 -29.49 12.24
CA VAL A 743 21.59 -30.38 11.88
C VAL A 743 21.02 -31.06 13.10
#